data_AF-R6H2N0-F1
#
_entry.id   AF-R6H2N0-F1
#
_cell.length_a   1.000
_cell.length_b   1.000
_cell.length_c   1.000
_cell.angle_alpha   90.00
_cell.angle_beta   90.00
_cell.angle_gamma   90.00
#
_symmetry.space_group_name_H-M   'P 1'
#
loop_
_entity.id
_entity.type
_entity.pdbx_description
1 polymer ?
#
loop_
_entity_poly.entity_id
_entity_poly.type
_entity_poly.pdbx_seq_one_letter_code
_entity_poly.pdbx_strand_id
1 'polypeptide(L)'
;MAIGGPKINAKTNLNAWNAESFVAVACLGTANYLGYECDRYLCMDDKDGLWNIFIYYGKDESGTVGYYSAGARRCNGNLKETFPGYGGNKFSSMVAAEDGAVYLSAFDGTTSKLYRLELHDVYDANGDLSLPNCTYEAFYLGDFGRNVWPVSLCEVSLNDGRCTHYNTEIRDAVPATCTQEGYSGDTYCCDCGKLIVRGTVIPVLGHDLGEWSVTKEPTCLEAGIETRTCSRCDYGETREISALAHDYTHVVVDATCTSDGYTEHICERCGHNHRDDFTPALGHNYEDRVVAATCETAGYTEHTCKRCDHSYMDSLVQPLGHDYQAVVTAPTHDKMGYTTYTCAREGCGHSYVSDYTDALGHTYTQTVTKEATCTEEGVMTFTCDCGKRYTQPIPKTEHPYDSVVKEPDCTHMGYTTHTCTVCGSSYQDAFVDATGHDCEATVVEPTCTGYGYTEHACKHCDYHYTSDIRQPLGHQGELQLVKEASCTEDGYTGDTVCNVCNEVIQTGKLIPATGHSFGEWAVTQEADCFHDGLQVRACTVCGQEETEPVVKNSERCPSKAFSDLDCSRWYHEGVDFALAKGFMNGMDTGIFSPDTNITRGQLVTVLYRLADEPQVQTNAPFTDVSEGSYYAKAVAWAYGSGIAEGVTKERFAPNASATREQMVVFFARFARLSGKTVEATGDLRNYTDAGSVSPYATEAMTWAVETGLIEGMTEHTLNPQGTSTRAQAATILMRYCTMLG
;
A
#
# COMPACT_ATOMS: atom_id res chain seq x y z
N MET A 1 -73.33 42.25 -15.26
CA MET A 1 -74.30 41.93 -16.34
C MET A 1 -74.41 40.41 -16.40
N ALA A 2 -75.61 39.86 -16.30
CA ALA A 2 -75.83 38.46 -16.68
C ALA A 2 -76.07 38.42 -18.20
N ILE A 3 -75.41 37.51 -18.92
CA ILE A 3 -75.46 37.43 -20.38
C ILE A 3 -76.06 36.07 -20.74
N GLY A 4 -77.26 36.08 -21.31
CA GLY A 4 -77.96 34.86 -21.71
C GLY A 4 -77.37 34.26 -22.98
N GLY A 5 -76.74 33.09 -22.87
CA GLY A 5 -76.29 32.28 -24.00
C GLY A 5 -74.98 31.54 -23.72
N PRO A 6 -74.82 30.27 -24.11
CA PRO A 6 -73.67 29.43 -23.77
C PRO A 6 -72.43 29.73 -24.65
N LYS A 7 -71.94 30.97 -24.61
CA LYS A 7 -70.66 31.39 -25.21
C LYS A 7 -70.02 32.48 -24.37
N ILE A 8 -68.93 32.16 -23.66
CA ILE A 8 -68.01 33.18 -23.14
C ILE A 8 -67.32 33.83 -24.34
N ASN A 9 -67.90 34.90 -24.87
CA ASN A 9 -67.25 35.70 -25.90
C ASN A 9 -66.15 36.56 -25.26
N ALA A 10 -65.02 35.91 -24.97
CA ALA A 10 -63.86 36.53 -24.31
C ALA A 10 -63.47 37.84 -25.01
N LYS A 11 -63.52 37.91 -26.35
CA LYS A 11 -63.18 39.13 -27.10
C LYS A 11 -64.11 40.32 -26.81
N THR A 12 -65.40 40.10 -26.59
CA THR A 12 -66.32 41.19 -26.19
C THR A 12 -66.08 41.64 -24.75
N ASN A 13 -65.74 40.71 -23.85
CA ASN A 13 -65.47 41.03 -22.45
C ASN A 13 -64.11 41.70 -22.25
N LEU A 14 -63.04 41.18 -22.86
CA LEU A 14 -61.69 41.76 -22.87
C LEU A 14 -61.72 43.20 -23.39
N ASN A 15 -62.42 43.46 -24.51
CA ASN A 15 -62.64 44.83 -25.01
C ASN A 15 -63.29 45.75 -23.97
N ALA A 16 -64.26 45.25 -23.20
CA ALA A 16 -64.93 46.01 -22.12
C ALA A 16 -64.05 46.17 -20.86
N TRP A 17 -62.94 45.44 -20.78
CA TRP A 17 -61.92 45.51 -19.72
C TRP A 17 -60.64 46.24 -20.16
N ASN A 18 -60.60 46.76 -21.40
CA ASN A 18 -59.43 47.37 -22.04
C ASN A 18 -58.22 46.41 -22.22
N ALA A 19 -58.50 45.11 -22.34
CA ALA A 19 -57.54 44.06 -22.65
C ALA A 19 -57.77 43.49 -24.06
N GLU A 20 -56.75 42.84 -24.63
CA GLU A 20 -56.78 42.24 -25.96
C GLU A 20 -56.79 40.70 -25.90
N SER A 21 -56.18 40.12 -24.86
CA SER A 21 -56.02 38.67 -24.69
C SER A 21 -55.87 38.28 -23.21
N PHE A 22 -56.18 37.02 -22.89
CA PHE A 22 -55.64 36.37 -21.70
C PHE A 22 -54.25 35.78 -22.03
N VAL A 23 -53.30 35.93 -21.10
CA VAL A 23 -51.91 35.49 -21.27
C VAL A 23 -51.58 34.21 -20.48
N ALA A 24 -52.34 33.93 -19.42
CA ALA A 24 -52.26 32.69 -18.65
C ALA A 24 -53.60 32.35 -18.00
N VAL A 25 -53.81 31.07 -17.68
CA VAL A 25 -54.98 30.56 -16.95
C VAL A 25 -54.56 29.41 -16.03
N ALA A 26 -55.13 29.34 -14.83
CA ALA A 26 -55.08 28.18 -13.94
C ALA A 26 -56.51 27.71 -13.63
N CYS A 27 -56.71 26.40 -13.50
CA CYS A 27 -57.90 25.82 -12.89
C CYS A 27 -57.73 25.79 -11.37
N LEU A 28 -58.76 26.14 -10.62
CA LEU A 28 -58.79 26.13 -9.14
C LEU A 28 -59.72 25.04 -8.59
N GLY A 29 -60.13 24.08 -9.44
CA GLY A 29 -61.10 23.05 -9.09
C GLY A 29 -62.55 23.56 -9.06
N THR A 30 -63.40 22.88 -8.30
CA THR A 30 -64.81 23.24 -8.10
C THR A 30 -65.00 24.15 -6.89
N ALA A 31 -66.01 25.03 -6.97
CA ALA A 31 -66.40 25.93 -5.90
C ALA A 31 -67.93 26.15 -5.89
N ASN A 32 -68.46 26.74 -4.82
CA ASN A 32 -69.86 27.18 -4.75
C ASN A 32 -69.97 28.70 -4.94
N TYR A 33 -70.85 29.13 -5.84
CA TYR A 33 -71.09 30.54 -6.16
C TYR A 33 -72.58 30.77 -6.46
N LEU A 34 -73.23 31.63 -5.68
CA LEU A 34 -74.66 31.97 -5.77
C LEU A 34 -75.59 30.75 -5.65
N GLY A 35 -75.22 29.75 -4.86
CA GLY A 35 -75.95 28.49 -4.69
C GLY A 35 -75.75 27.47 -5.81
N TYR A 36 -74.77 27.68 -6.70
CA TYR A 36 -74.41 26.75 -7.77
C TYR A 36 -72.98 26.23 -7.58
N GLU A 37 -72.83 24.92 -7.67
CA GLU A 37 -71.53 24.27 -7.92
C GLU A 37 -71.01 24.73 -9.29
N CYS A 38 -69.73 25.08 -9.36
CA CYS A 38 -69.14 25.73 -10.53
C CYS A 38 -67.65 25.39 -10.71
N ASP A 39 -67.21 25.33 -11.96
CA ASP A 39 -65.79 25.23 -12.30
C ASP A 39 -65.14 26.61 -12.14
N ARG A 40 -64.05 26.67 -11.39
CA ARG A 40 -63.37 27.92 -11.04
C ARG A 40 -62.02 28.05 -11.75
N TYR A 41 -61.81 29.19 -12.40
CA TYR A 41 -60.59 29.52 -13.13
C TYR A 41 -60.05 30.88 -12.73
N LEU A 42 -58.71 31.01 -12.73
CA LEU A 42 -58.02 32.27 -12.57
C LEU A 42 -57.30 32.62 -13.88
N CYS A 43 -57.66 33.73 -14.51
CA CYS A 43 -57.11 34.17 -15.79
C CYS A 43 -56.37 35.50 -15.65
N MET A 44 -55.16 35.61 -16.20
CA MET A 44 -54.41 36.87 -16.28
C MET A 44 -54.60 37.48 -17.68
N ASP A 45 -54.95 38.76 -17.77
CA ASP A 45 -55.02 39.50 -19.03
C ASP A 45 -53.68 40.15 -19.43
N ASP A 46 -53.60 40.63 -20.67
CA ASP A 46 -52.35 41.17 -21.23
C ASP A 46 -52.02 42.62 -20.81
N LYS A 47 -52.80 43.20 -19.89
CA LYS A 47 -52.51 44.46 -19.22
C LYS A 47 -52.03 44.17 -17.81
N ASP A 48 -52.92 44.20 -16.83
CA ASP A 48 -52.66 44.02 -15.38
C ASP A 48 -53.87 43.41 -14.63
N GLY A 49 -54.83 42.83 -15.36
CA GLY A 49 -56.06 42.29 -14.80
C GLY A 49 -55.96 40.80 -14.50
N LEU A 50 -56.01 40.45 -13.22
CA LEU A 50 -56.28 39.10 -12.75
C LEU A 50 -57.80 38.92 -12.58
N TRP A 51 -58.36 37.87 -13.17
CA TRP A 51 -59.80 37.62 -13.25
C TRP A 51 -60.16 36.25 -12.70
N ASN A 52 -60.99 36.21 -11.66
CA ASN A 52 -61.59 34.98 -11.12
C ASN A 52 -62.90 34.73 -11.90
N ILE A 53 -62.97 33.59 -12.58
CA ILE A 53 -64.03 33.22 -13.52
C ILE A 53 -64.68 31.93 -13.04
N PHE A 54 -66.01 31.95 -12.96
CA PHE A 54 -66.84 30.85 -12.45
C PHE A 54 -67.77 30.40 -13.56
N ILE A 55 -67.69 29.14 -13.97
CA ILE A 55 -68.56 28.55 -14.99
C ILE A 55 -69.57 27.64 -14.30
N TYR A 56 -70.86 27.96 -14.42
CA TYR A 56 -71.92 27.29 -13.67
C TYR A 56 -73.12 26.95 -14.57
N TYR A 57 -73.82 25.88 -14.22
CA TYR A 57 -74.94 25.33 -14.97
C TYR A 57 -76.27 25.64 -14.29
N GLY A 58 -77.10 26.44 -14.96
CA GLY A 58 -78.46 26.74 -14.53
C GLY A 58 -79.41 25.60 -14.89
N LYS A 59 -80.11 25.08 -13.88
CA LYS A 59 -81.26 24.19 -14.08
C LYS A 59 -82.50 25.04 -14.41
N ASP A 60 -83.37 24.50 -15.27
CA ASP A 60 -84.68 25.10 -15.53
C ASP A 60 -85.74 24.64 -14.51
N GLU A 61 -86.98 25.11 -14.65
CA GLU A 61 -88.10 24.76 -13.75
C GLU A 61 -88.45 23.26 -13.75
N SER A 62 -87.93 22.46 -14.70
CA SER A 62 -88.08 21.00 -14.71
C SER A 62 -86.93 20.25 -14.02
N GLY A 63 -85.89 20.96 -13.58
CA GLY A 63 -84.65 20.37 -13.05
C GLY A 63 -83.64 19.92 -14.11
N THR A 64 -83.95 20.12 -15.40
CA THR A 64 -83.07 19.81 -16.52
C THR A 64 -82.02 20.91 -16.70
N VAL A 65 -80.85 20.61 -17.25
CA VAL A 65 -79.80 21.62 -17.53
C VAL A 65 -80.26 22.55 -18.66
N GLY A 66 -80.71 23.74 -18.30
CA GLY A 66 -81.32 24.69 -19.23
C GLY A 66 -80.31 25.62 -19.91
N TYR A 67 -79.23 26.02 -19.21
CA TYR A 67 -78.22 26.93 -19.75
C TYR A 67 -76.88 26.88 -18.99
N TYR A 68 -75.79 27.17 -19.69
CA TYR A 68 -74.51 27.54 -19.08
C TYR A 68 -74.46 29.05 -18.83
N SER A 69 -73.83 29.47 -17.73
CA SER A 69 -73.52 30.86 -17.40
C SER A 69 -72.08 30.99 -16.92
N ALA A 70 -71.54 32.19 -17.04
CA ALA A 70 -70.21 32.52 -16.56
C ALA A 70 -70.20 33.84 -15.80
N GLY A 71 -69.72 33.79 -14.55
CA GLY A 71 -69.37 34.98 -13.77
C GLY A 71 -67.90 35.31 -13.96
N ALA A 72 -67.55 36.58 -14.12
CA ALA A 72 -66.16 37.04 -14.13
C ALA A 72 -66.00 38.26 -13.23
N ARG A 73 -64.98 38.24 -12.37
CA ARG A 73 -64.67 39.32 -11.41
C ARG A 73 -63.18 39.64 -11.46
N ARG A 74 -62.83 40.91 -11.59
CA ARG A 74 -61.43 41.35 -11.43
C ARG A 74 -61.05 41.24 -9.95
N CYS A 75 -59.87 40.71 -9.68
CA CYS A 75 -59.31 40.63 -8.35
C CYS A 75 -58.34 41.80 -8.10
N ASN A 76 -58.40 42.36 -6.89
CA ASN A 76 -57.60 43.49 -6.47
C ASN A 76 -56.42 43.01 -5.63
N GLY A 77 -55.20 43.16 -6.14
CA GLY A 77 -53.98 42.78 -5.43
C GLY A 77 -52.84 43.78 -5.63
N ASN A 78 -51.70 43.49 -5.01
CA ASN A 78 -50.49 44.31 -5.04
C ASN A 78 -49.71 44.23 -6.37
N LEU A 79 -49.88 43.17 -7.18
CA LEU A 79 -49.25 43.06 -8.49
C LEU A 79 -49.80 44.14 -9.43
N LYS A 80 -48.89 44.93 -10.01
CA LYS A 80 -49.15 46.07 -10.92
C LYS A 80 -48.23 46.07 -12.14
N GLU A 81 -47.48 44.99 -12.34
CA GLU A 81 -46.67 44.82 -13.55
C GLU A 81 -47.55 44.45 -14.74
N THR A 82 -47.05 44.71 -15.94
CA THR A 82 -47.74 44.33 -17.18
C THR A 82 -46.95 43.29 -17.94
N PHE A 83 -47.64 42.36 -18.59
CA PHE A 83 -47.02 41.23 -19.28
C PHE A 83 -47.29 41.30 -20.80
N PRO A 84 -46.64 42.25 -21.51
CA PRO A 84 -46.94 42.55 -22.90
C PRO A 84 -46.50 41.42 -23.87
N GLY A 85 -45.63 40.51 -23.43
CA GLY A 85 -45.03 39.47 -24.27
C GLY A 85 -43.82 39.98 -25.07
N TYR A 86 -43.37 39.18 -26.05
CA TYR A 86 -42.24 39.53 -26.93
C TYR A 86 -42.58 39.30 -28.41
N GLY A 87 -42.30 40.30 -29.25
CA GLY A 87 -42.53 40.22 -30.70
C GLY A 87 -43.99 40.00 -31.11
N GLY A 88 -44.95 40.36 -30.26
CA GLY A 88 -46.38 40.10 -30.45
C GLY A 88 -46.87 38.76 -29.89
N ASN A 89 -45.96 37.86 -29.47
CA ASN A 89 -46.32 36.61 -28.81
C ASN A 89 -46.44 36.81 -27.30
N LYS A 90 -47.55 36.34 -26.71
CA LYS A 90 -47.75 36.35 -25.25
C LYS A 90 -47.20 35.05 -24.66
N PHE A 91 -46.32 35.17 -23.67
CA PHE A 91 -45.79 34.04 -22.92
C PHE A 91 -46.03 34.30 -21.44
N SER A 92 -46.83 33.46 -20.80
CA SER A 92 -47.03 33.38 -19.36
C SER A 92 -47.62 32.00 -19.03
N SER A 93 -47.46 31.54 -17.81
CA SER A 93 -47.97 30.26 -17.33
C SER A 93 -48.46 30.43 -15.89
N MET A 94 -49.59 29.79 -15.55
CA MET A 94 -50.09 29.72 -14.18
C MET A 94 -50.48 28.28 -13.83
N VAL A 95 -50.23 27.89 -12.59
CA VAL A 95 -50.69 26.62 -12.02
C VAL A 95 -51.09 26.81 -10.55
N ALA A 96 -52.11 26.10 -10.10
CA ALA A 96 -52.47 26.03 -8.68
C ALA A 96 -51.59 25.00 -7.96
N ALA A 97 -51.21 25.30 -6.73
CA ALA A 97 -50.52 24.37 -5.83
C ALA A 97 -51.51 23.81 -4.79
N GLU A 98 -51.10 22.75 -4.08
CA GLU A 98 -51.93 22.04 -3.11
C GLU A 98 -52.33 22.88 -1.87
N ASP A 99 -51.61 23.98 -1.59
CA ASP A 99 -51.97 24.97 -0.56
C ASP A 99 -53.06 25.97 -1.00
N GLY A 100 -53.53 25.88 -2.25
CA GLY A 100 -54.48 26.82 -2.83
C GLY A 100 -53.86 28.13 -3.36
N ALA A 101 -52.53 28.29 -3.27
CA ALA A 101 -51.85 29.41 -3.92
C ALA A 101 -51.68 29.15 -5.42
N VAL A 102 -51.59 30.22 -6.21
CA VAL A 102 -51.37 30.13 -7.67
C VAL A 102 -50.00 30.67 -8.01
N TYR A 103 -49.17 29.86 -8.66
CA TYR A 103 -47.85 30.26 -9.12
C TYR A 103 -47.96 30.83 -10.54
N LEU A 104 -47.32 31.97 -10.79
CA LEU A 104 -47.34 32.70 -12.06
C LEU A 104 -45.90 32.88 -12.56
N SER A 105 -45.59 32.33 -13.74
CA SER A 105 -44.39 32.69 -14.49
C SER A 105 -44.77 33.58 -15.67
N ALA A 106 -44.18 34.77 -15.78
CA ALA A 106 -44.58 35.77 -16.78
C ALA A 106 -43.42 36.68 -17.23
N PHE A 107 -43.51 37.20 -18.46
CA PHE A 107 -42.48 38.07 -19.06
C PHE A 107 -42.91 39.53 -19.09
N ASP A 108 -42.18 40.40 -18.40
CA ASP A 108 -42.49 41.85 -18.28
C ASP A 108 -42.07 42.69 -19.50
N GLY A 109 -41.50 42.05 -20.52
CA GLY A 109 -40.90 42.70 -21.68
C GLY A 109 -39.36 42.73 -21.65
N THR A 110 -38.75 42.48 -20.49
CA THR A 110 -37.28 42.45 -20.29
C THR A 110 -36.78 41.18 -19.58
N THR A 111 -37.53 40.69 -18.60
CA THR A 111 -37.20 39.58 -17.70
C THR A 111 -38.39 38.64 -17.52
N SER A 112 -38.11 37.35 -17.34
CA SER A 112 -39.14 36.39 -16.90
C SER A 112 -39.10 36.28 -15.39
N LYS A 113 -40.24 36.52 -14.74
CA LYS A 113 -40.39 36.54 -13.28
C LYS A 113 -41.25 35.37 -12.80
N LEU A 114 -41.09 35.01 -11.53
CA LEU A 114 -41.92 34.03 -10.82
C LEU A 114 -42.58 34.70 -9.60
N TYR A 115 -43.90 34.52 -9.48
CA TYR A 115 -44.70 34.98 -8.35
C TYR A 115 -45.49 33.82 -7.74
N ARG A 116 -45.73 33.88 -6.43
CA ARG A 116 -46.79 33.12 -5.74
C ARG A 116 -47.93 34.08 -5.41
N LEU A 117 -49.14 33.74 -5.81
CA LEU A 117 -50.36 34.52 -5.61
C LEU A 117 -51.22 33.82 -4.55
N GLU A 118 -51.33 34.40 -3.35
CA GLU A 118 -52.30 33.94 -2.34
C GLU A 118 -53.65 34.61 -2.60
N LEU A 119 -54.71 33.81 -2.73
CA LEU A 119 -56.07 34.30 -2.94
C LEU A 119 -56.78 34.46 -1.60
N HIS A 120 -57.23 35.68 -1.30
CA HIS A 120 -57.99 35.98 -0.09
C HIS A 120 -59.49 35.80 -0.35
N ASP A 121 -59.91 34.55 -0.45
CA ASP A 121 -61.32 34.20 -0.64
C ASP A 121 -62.14 34.44 0.62
N VAL A 122 -63.28 35.12 0.45
CA VAL A 122 -64.27 35.36 1.50
C VAL A 122 -65.49 34.52 1.18
N TYR A 123 -65.99 33.77 2.16
CA TYR A 123 -67.21 32.97 2.04
C TYR A 123 -68.36 33.63 2.81
N ASP A 124 -69.60 33.45 2.34
CA ASP A 124 -70.79 33.92 3.04
C ASP A 124 -71.30 32.89 4.08
N ALA A 125 -72.41 33.22 4.74
CA ALA A 125 -73.00 32.36 5.79
C ALA A 125 -73.56 31.01 5.28
N ASN A 126 -73.65 30.82 3.96
CA ASN A 126 -74.08 29.57 3.32
C ASN A 126 -72.89 28.72 2.83
N GLY A 127 -71.67 29.29 2.83
CA GLY A 127 -70.48 28.66 2.23
C GLY A 127 -70.28 28.97 0.74
N ASP A 128 -71.03 29.91 0.16
CA ASP A 128 -70.77 30.44 -1.19
C ASP A 128 -69.62 31.44 -1.16
N LEU A 129 -68.86 31.59 -2.25
CA LEU A 129 -67.90 32.68 -2.38
C LEU A 129 -68.60 34.06 -2.42
N SER A 130 -68.34 34.86 -1.39
CA SER A 130 -68.81 36.23 -1.22
C SER A 130 -67.88 37.21 -1.95
N LEU A 131 -68.26 37.56 -3.19
CA LEU A 131 -67.40 38.33 -4.10
C LEU A 131 -67.73 39.84 -4.26
N PRO A 132 -67.98 40.64 -3.20
CA PRO A 132 -67.84 42.10 -3.30
C PRO A 132 -66.43 42.52 -3.69
N ASN A 133 -65.41 41.84 -3.14
CA ASN A 133 -63.99 42.13 -3.35
C ASN A 133 -63.20 40.80 -3.44
N CYS A 134 -62.95 40.29 -4.66
CA CYS A 134 -61.86 39.32 -4.81
C CYS A 134 -60.53 40.04 -4.56
N THR A 135 -59.71 39.54 -3.65
CA THR A 135 -58.39 40.13 -3.35
C THR A 135 -57.30 39.07 -3.35
N TYR A 136 -56.05 39.48 -3.59
CA TYR A 136 -54.90 38.59 -3.60
C TYR A 136 -53.62 39.32 -3.19
N GLU A 137 -52.66 38.58 -2.64
CA GLU A 137 -51.30 39.08 -2.42
C GLU A 137 -50.30 38.29 -3.26
N ALA A 138 -49.50 39.01 -4.05
CA ALA A 138 -48.45 38.46 -4.89
C ALA A 138 -47.09 38.63 -4.22
N PHE A 139 -46.41 37.51 -4.01
CA PHE A 139 -45.05 37.43 -3.48
C PHE A 139 -44.09 37.17 -4.63
N TYR A 140 -43.13 38.06 -4.83
CA TYR A 140 -42.07 37.87 -5.82
C TYR A 140 -41.08 36.80 -5.32
N LEU A 141 -40.90 35.73 -6.10
CA LEU A 141 -40.00 34.63 -5.77
C LEU A 141 -38.62 34.78 -6.44
N GLY A 142 -38.55 35.51 -7.55
CA GLY A 142 -37.30 35.76 -8.30
C GLY A 142 -37.53 35.93 -9.81
N ASP A 143 -36.45 36.15 -10.54
CA ASP A 143 -36.42 36.16 -12.00
C ASP A 143 -35.46 35.12 -12.58
N PHE A 144 -35.77 34.67 -13.79
CA PHE A 144 -34.94 33.77 -14.60
C PHE A 144 -33.93 34.54 -15.47
N GLY A 145 -33.70 35.83 -15.19
CA GLY A 145 -32.82 36.69 -15.96
C GLY A 145 -33.46 37.37 -17.19
N ARG A 146 -32.62 38.13 -17.91
CA ARG A 146 -33.04 38.95 -19.07
C ARG A 146 -33.19 38.13 -20.34
N ASN A 147 -34.22 38.41 -21.12
CA ASN A 147 -34.57 37.74 -22.39
C ASN A 147 -34.78 36.21 -22.30
N VAL A 148 -34.76 35.62 -21.10
CA VAL A 148 -35.19 34.24 -20.87
C VAL A 148 -36.71 34.18 -20.95
N TRP A 149 -37.25 33.11 -21.54
CA TRP A 149 -38.68 32.92 -21.72
C TRP A 149 -39.31 32.33 -20.44
N PRO A 150 -40.59 32.62 -20.14
CA PRO A 150 -41.25 32.10 -18.94
C PRO A 150 -41.24 30.58 -18.90
N VAL A 151 -41.04 30.03 -17.71
CA VAL A 151 -41.06 28.58 -17.51
C VAL A 151 -42.51 28.10 -17.60
N SER A 152 -42.75 27.03 -18.35
CA SER A 152 -44.05 26.35 -18.33
C SER A 152 -44.22 25.67 -16.98
N LEU A 153 -45.13 26.18 -16.15
CA LEU A 153 -45.52 25.57 -14.90
C LEU A 153 -46.55 24.46 -15.22
N CYS A 154 -46.28 23.25 -14.72
CA CYS A 154 -47.14 22.08 -14.95
C CYS A 154 -47.75 21.54 -13.65
N GLU A 155 -46.98 21.58 -12.56
CA GLU A 155 -47.34 21.10 -11.23
C GLU A 155 -46.48 21.87 -10.21
N VAL A 156 -47.00 22.13 -9.01
CA VAL A 156 -46.24 22.66 -7.87
C VAL A 156 -46.65 21.91 -6.62
N SER A 157 -45.88 20.89 -6.26
CA SER A 157 -45.95 20.23 -4.96
C SER A 157 -45.16 21.04 -3.93
N LEU A 158 -45.75 21.27 -2.76
CA LEU A 158 -45.01 21.77 -1.62
C LEU A 158 -44.31 20.59 -0.93
N ASN A 159 -42.99 20.62 -0.86
CA ASN A 159 -42.23 19.69 -0.04
C ASN A 159 -42.50 20.01 1.45
N ASP A 160 -43.47 19.33 2.07
CA ASP A 160 -44.02 19.66 3.40
C ASP A 160 -43.04 19.45 4.58
N GLY A 161 -41.81 19.01 4.30
CA GLY A 161 -40.63 19.65 4.87
C GLY A 161 -40.46 19.51 6.39
N ARG A 162 -40.97 18.43 6.99
CA ARG A 162 -41.00 18.26 8.46
C ARG A 162 -39.63 18.03 9.14
N CYS A 163 -38.53 18.02 8.39
CA CYS A 163 -37.26 18.60 8.89
C CYS A 163 -36.98 19.86 8.07
N THR A 164 -36.87 21.01 8.74
CA THR A 164 -36.51 22.31 8.15
C THR A 164 -35.02 22.41 7.78
N HIS A 165 -34.27 21.34 8.02
CA HIS A 165 -32.83 21.18 7.75
C HIS A 165 -31.93 22.26 8.41
N TYR A 166 -32.41 22.90 9.48
CA TYR A 166 -31.59 23.82 10.30
C TYR A 166 -30.66 23.11 11.28
N ASN A 167 -31.09 21.96 11.83
CA ASN A 167 -30.27 21.15 12.74
C ASN A 167 -29.52 20.11 11.91
N THR A 168 -28.27 20.40 11.58
CA THR A 168 -27.40 19.52 10.80
C THR A 168 -26.13 19.13 11.54
N GLU A 169 -25.63 17.94 11.24
CA GLU A 169 -24.34 17.45 11.67
C GLU A 169 -23.54 16.96 10.46
N ILE A 170 -22.22 16.97 10.59
CA ILE A 170 -21.31 16.40 9.60
C ILE A 170 -20.89 15.03 10.12
N ARG A 171 -21.17 13.98 9.34
CA ARG A 171 -20.77 12.60 9.62
C ARG A 171 -19.59 12.21 8.74
N ASP A 172 -18.84 11.20 9.17
CA ASP A 172 -17.79 10.56 8.38
C ASP A 172 -16.67 11.51 7.91
N ALA A 173 -16.52 12.66 8.58
CA ALA A 173 -15.44 13.60 8.34
C ALA A 173 -14.10 13.04 8.84
N VAL A 174 -13.12 12.96 7.95
CA VAL A 174 -11.76 12.49 8.23
C VAL A 174 -10.79 13.61 7.85
N PRO A 175 -9.99 14.17 8.78
CA PRO A 175 -9.01 15.18 8.42
C PRO A 175 -7.93 14.58 7.52
N ALA A 176 -7.54 15.30 6.46
CA ALA A 176 -6.41 14.90 5.63
C ALA A 176 -5.12 14.86 6.45
N THR A 177 -4.23 13.91 6.14
CA THR A 177 -2.90 13.80 6.76
C THR A 177 -1.83 14.21 5.75
N CYS A 178 -0.55 14.07 6.10
CA CYS A 178 0.54 14.30 5.15
C CYS A 178 0.56 13.30 3.99
N THR A 179 0.01 12.08 4.18
CA THR A 179 0.13 10.94 3.24
C THR A 179 -1.20 10.32 2.83
N GLN A 180 -2.31 10.61 3.52
CA GLN A 180 -3.65 10.11 3.21
C GLN A 180 -4.62 11.27 2.98
N GLU A 181 -5.44 11.16 1.94
CA GLU A 181 -6.51 12.12 1.66
C GLU A 181 -7.55 12.12 2.78
N GLY A 182 -8.12 13.29 3.05
CA GLY A 182 -9.22 13.45 3.99
C GLY A 182 -10.57 13.43 3.29
N TYR A 183 -11.63 13.48 4.08
CA TYR A 183 -12.99 13.69 3.62
C TYR A 183 -13.64 14.78 4.46
N SER A 184 -14.29 15.76 3.82
CA SER A 184 -14.97 16.85 4.53
C SER A 184 -16.18 16.39 5.35
N GLY A 185 -16.63 15.15 5.14
CA GLY A 185 -17.81 14.55 5.74
C GLY A 185 -19.12 14.93 5.03
N ASP A 186 -20.10 14.04 5.18
CA ASP A 186 -21.45 14.19 4.64
C ASP A 186 -22.33 14.97 5.62
N THR A 187 -23.10 15.96 5.13
CA THR A 187 -23.98 16.78 5.97
C THR A 187 -25.38 16.15 6.05
N TYR A 188 -25.82 15.77 7.24
CA TYR A 188 -27.12 15.16 7.51
C TYR A 188 -28.04 16.09 8.33
N CYS A 189 -29.35 16.06 8.11
CA CYS A 189 -30.31 16.61 9.09
C CYS A 189 -30.39 15.67 10.29
N CYS A 190 -30.13 16.18 11.49
CA CYS A 190 -30.21 15.44 12.75
C CYS A 190 -31.65 14.97 13.04
N ASP A 191 -32.63 15.81 12.71
CA ASP A 191 -34.06 15.60 13.05
C ASP A 191 -34.75 14.51 12.19
N CYS A 192 -34.18 14.13 11.04
CA CYS A 192 -34.76 13.11 10.15
C CYS A 192 -33.75 12.14 9.51
N GLY A 193 -32.46 12.26 9.79
CA GLY A 193 -31.40 11.36 9.29
C GLY A 193 -31.13 11.43 7.79
N LYS A 194 -31.73 12.37 7.05
CA LYS A 194 -31.56 12.53 5.60
C LYS A 194 -30.24 13.25 5.27
N LEU A 195 -29.52 12.72 4.27
CA LEU A 195 -28.36 13.36 3.65
C LEU A 195 -28.78 14.63 2.90
N ILE A 196 -28.11 15.75 3.16
CA ILE A 196 -28.40 17.08 2.61
C ILE A 196 -27.37 17.48 1.55
N VAL A 197 -26.08 17.31 1.87
CA VAL A 197 -24.95 17.63 0.99
C VAL A 197 -23.88 16.56 1.17
N ARG A 198 -23.33 16.03 0.06
CA ARG A 198 -22.17 15.13 0.11
C ARG A 198 -20.87 15.89 0.35
N GLY A 199 -19.98 15.31 1.13
CA GLY A 199 -18.63 15.81 1.34
C GLY A 199 -17.75 15.68 0.09
N THR A 200 -16.65 16.41 0.09
CA THR A 200 -15.59 16.34 -0.93
C THR A 200 -14.32 15.74 -0.34
N VAL A 201 -13.55 15.04 -1.17
CA VAL A 201 -12.18 14.64 -0.85
C VAL A 201 -11.34 15.89 -0.57
N ILE A 202 -10.58 15.85 0.52
CA ILE A 202 -9.58 16.85 0.90
C ILE A 202 -8.22 16.30 0.48
N PRO A 203 -7.49 16.93 -0.46
CA PRO A 203 -6.17 16.45 -0.88
C PRO A 203 -5.20 16.31 0.30
N VAL A 204 -4.21 15.42 0.15
CA VAL A 204 -3.10 15.26 1.11
C VAL A 204 -2.45 16.61 1.46
N LEU A 205 -2.13 16.81 2.74
CA LEU A 205 -1.53 18.06 3.23
C LEU A 205 -0.07 18.24 2.80
N GLY A 206 0.58 17.17 2.31
CA GLY A 206 2.01 17.12 2.06
C GLY A 206 2.86 17.19 3.34
N HIS A 207 4.18 17.06 3.18
CA HIS A 207 5.13 17.20 4.30
C HIS A 207 5.56 18.66 4.47
N ASP A 208 5.25 19.21 5.63
CA ASP A 208 5.62 20.56 6.06
C ASP A 208 7.00 20.52 6.71
N LEU A 209 8.01 20.33 5.87
CA LEU A 209 9.41 20.15 6.27
C LEU A 209 10.04 21.47 6.67
N GLY A 210 10.60 21.52 7.88
CA GLY A 210 11.32 22.69 8.38
C GLY A 210 12.67 22.95 7.69
N GLU A 211 13.39 23.95 8.21
CA GLU A 211 14.79 24.19 7.86
C GLU A 211 15.67 22.98 8.22
N TRP A 212 16.76 22.81 7.48
CA TRP A 212 17.74 21.75 7.76
C TRP A 212 18.52 22.03 9.05
N SER A 213 18.75 20.98 9.83
CA SER A 213 19.51 21.04 11.09
C SER A 213 20.63 19.99 11.06
N VAL A 214 21.85 20.37 11.44
CA VAL A 214 22.97 19.42 11.52
C VAL A 214 22.74 18.48 12.71
N THR A 215 22.58 17.19 12.44
CA THR A 215 22.38 16.14 13.46
C THR A 215 23.64 15.31 13.68
N LYS A 216 24.56 15.31 12.71
CA LYS A 216 25.93 14.79 12.84
C LYS A 216 26.89 15.76 12.15
N GLU A 217 27.83 16.33 12.90
CA GLU A 217 28.88 17.18 12.33
C GLU A 217 29.81 16.37 11.41
N PRO A 218 30.24 16.90 10.25
CA PRO A 218 31.19 16.24 9.37
C PRO A 218 32.58 16.18 10.01
N THR A 219 33.29 15.06 9.80
CA THR A 219 34.67 14.89 10.26
C THR A 219 35.60 14.71 9.06
N CYS A 220 36.90 14.52 9.28
CA CYS A 220 37.84 14.19 8.20
C CYS A 220 37.82 12.71 7.77
N LEU A 221 36.97 11.87 8.37
CA LEU A 221 36.86 10.43 8.05
C LEU A 221 35.44 10.02 7.67
N GLU A 222 34.44 10.75 8.15
CA GLU A 222 33.02 10.45 7.95
C GLU A 222 32.27 11.71 7.52
N ALA A 223 31.35 11.54 6.58
CA ALA A 223 30.37 12.57 6.23
C ALA A 223 29.51 12.96 7.44
N GLY A 224 29.13 14.24 7.46
CA GLY A 224 28.12 14.77 8.37
C GLY A 224 26.72 14.47 7.84
N ILE A 225 25.72 14.69 8.68
CA ILE A 225 24.30 14.52 8.34
C ILE A 225 23.57 15.78 8.80
N GLU A 226 22.80 16.36 7.89
CA GLU A 226 21.71 17.27 8.25
C GLU A 226 20.36 16.59 8.05
N THR A 227 19.42 16.92 8.92
CA THR A 227 18.08 16.35 8.98
C THR A 227 17.06 17.46 9.07
N ARG A 228 15.93 17.29 8.39
CA ARG A 228 14.71 18.07 8.59
C ARG A 228 13.51 17.14 8.77
N THR A 229 12.66 17.43 9.75
CA THR A 229 11.44 16.68 10.01
C THR A 229 10.21 17.48 9.61
N CYS A 230 9.11 16.77 9.33
CA CYS A 230 7.81 17.39 9.10
C CYS A 230 7.23 17.90 10.42
N SER A 231 6.66 19.11 10.43
CA SER A 231 6.01 19.69 11.62
C SER A 231 4.73 18.94 12.08
N ARG A 232 4.26 17.96 11.29
CA ARG A 232 2.93 17.33 11.40
C ARG A 232 2.95 15.79 11.47
N CYS A 233 4.09 15.14 11.24
CA CYS A 233 4.24 13.68 11.24
C CYS A 233 5.72 13.27 11.33
N ASP A 234 6.00 12.01 11.67
CA ASP A 234 7.36 11.51 11.89
C ASP A 234 8.23 11.37 10.62
N TYR A 235 7.72 11.73 9.44
CA TYR A 235 8.50 11.78 8.21
C TYR A 235 9.60 12.85 8.31
N GLY A 236 10.84 12.44 8.01
CA GLY A 236 11.99 13.33 7.94
C GLY A 236 12.94 12.92 6.82
N GLU A 237 13.64 13.91 6.30
CA GLU A 237 14.67 13.73 5.28
C GLU A 237 16.05 13.90 5.90
N THR A 238 17.01 13.09 5.46
CA THR A 238 18.44 13.21 5.77
C THR A 238 19.23 13.40 4.49
N ARG A 239 20.24 14.28 4.50
CA ARG A 239 21.25 14.35 3.44
C ARG A 239 22.66 14.49 4.02
N GLU A 240 23.64 14.03 3.26
CA GLU A 240 25.04 14.05 3.65
C GLU A 240 25.67 15.44 3.48
N ILE A 241 26.51 15.81 4.45
CA ILE A 241 27.43 16.93 4.37
C ILE A 241 28.82 16.33 4.10
N SER A 242 29.46 16.74 3.00
CA SER A 242 30.78 16.23 2.62
C SER A 242 31.78 16.24 3.78
N ALA A 243 32.54 15.16 3.93
CA ALA A 243 33.62 15.06 4.91
C ALA A 243 34.61 16.23 4.77
N LEU A 244 35.14 16.70 5.90
CA LEU A 244 36.09 17.81 5.96
C LEU A 244 37.43 17.38 5.34
N ALA A 245 38.00 18.20 4.46
CA ALA A 245 39.33 17.95 3.91
C ALA A 245 40.37 17.76 5.04
N HIS A 246 41.27 16.80 4.86
CA HIS A 246 42.39 16.58 5.77
C HIS A 246 43.33 17.79 5.82
N ASP A 247 43.87 18.04 7.01
CA ASP A 247 44.74 19.17 7.32
C ASP A 247 46.08 18.59 7.81
N TYR A 248 46.98 18.33 6.84
CA TYR A 248 48.19 17.52 7.04
C TYR A 248 49.39 18.38 7.45
N THR A 249 50.03 18.02 8.56
CA THR A 249 51.44 18.36 8.84
C THR A 249 52.35 17.22 8.36
N HIS A 250 53.64 17.50 8.13
CA HIS A 250 54.59 16.52 7.60
C HIS A 250 55.86 16.40 8.47
N VAL A 251 56.34 15.17 8.63
CA VAL A 251 57.57 14.84 9.37
C VAL A 251 58.46 13.98 8.46
N VAL A 252 59.69 14.43 8.20
CA VAL A 252 60.66 13.67 7.41
C VAL A 252 61.42 12.71 8.33
N VAL A 253 61.49 11.44 7.94
CA VAL A 253 62.19 10.36 8.65
C VAL A 253 63.36 9.88 7.79
N ASP A 254 64.59 10.07 8.28
CA ASP A 254 65.80 9.67 7.57
C ASP A 254 65.93 8.14 7.37
N ALA A 255 66.55 7.73 6.27
CA ALA A 255 66.75 6.33 5.93
C ALA A 255 67.73 5.62 6.90
N THR A 256 67.38 4.38 7.25
CA THR A 256 68.17 3.53 8.16
C THR A 256 68.88 2.41 7.39
N CYS A 257 69.54 1.46 8.08
CA CYS A 257 70.21 0.34 7.40
C CYS A 257 69.23 -0.73 6.88
N THR A 258 68.10 -0.93 7.57
CA THR A 258 67.06 -1.94 7.27
C THR A 258 65.87 -1.37 6.53
N SER A 259 65.57 -0.09 6.79
CA SER A 259 64.27 0.51 6.48
C SER A 259 64.48 1.83 5.75
N ASP A 260 63.75 1.99 4.65
CA ASP A 260 63.70 3.22 3.85
C ASP A 260 63.28 4.41 4.72
N GLY A 261 63.84 5.58 4.41
CA GLY A 261 63.35 6.86 4.92
C GLY A 261 62.10 7.29 4.15
N TYR A 262 61.31 8.19 4.70
CA TYR A 262 60.04 8.64 4.11
C TYR A 262 59.60 9.98 4.72
N THR A 263 58.75 10.71 4.00
CA THR A 263 57.95 11.79 4.59
C THR A 263 56.64 11.19 5.10
N GLU A 264 56.31 11.43 6.37
CA GLU A 264 55.04 11.02 7.00
C GLU A 264 54.13 12.24 7.16
N HIS A 265 52.99 12.22 6.49
CA HIS A 265 51.96 13.25 6.58
C HIS A 265 50.91 12.82 7.61
N ILE A 266 50.62 13.65 8.61
CA ILE A 266 49.68 13.35 9.70
C ILE A 266 48.61 14.45 9.77
N CYS A 267 47.34 14.06 9.67
CA CYS A 267 46.22 15.00 9.74
C CYS A 267 45.91 15.34 11.21
N GLU A 268 46.16 16.57 11.65
CA GLU A 268 46.03 16.98 13.07
C GLU A 268 44.62 16.74 13.65
N ARG A 269 43.60 16.79 12.78
CA ARG A 269 42.18 16.66 13.15
C ARG A 269 41.68 15.22 13.39
N CYS A 270 42.40 14.20 12.91
CA CYS A 270 41.92 12.80 12.96
C CYS A 270 43.02 11.74 13.11
N GLY A 271 44.31 12.09 13.09
CA GLY A 271 45.41 11.14 13.20
C GLY A 271 45.65 10.26 11.97
N HIS A 272 44.78 10.34 10.94
CA HIS A 272 45.01 9.69 9.66
C HIS A 272 46.36 10.13 9.09
N ASN A 273 47.17 9.17 8.67
CA ASN A 273 48.52 9.40 8.18
C ASN A 273 48.83 8.55 6.96
N HIS A 274 49.75 9.05 6.13
CA HIS A 274 50.28 8.33 4.97
C HIS A 274 51.75 8.72 4.76
N ARG A 275 52.46 7.94 3.95
CA ARG A 275 53.91 8.08 3.74
C ARG A 275 54.25 8.13 2.26
N ASP A 276 55.13 9.03 1.88
CA ASP A 276 55.68 9.20 0.53
C ASP A 276 57.18 9.59 0.57
N ASP A 277 57.73 10.04 -0.57
CA ASP A 277 59.14 10.42 -0.74
C ASP A 277 60.17 9.38 -0.23
N PHE A 278 59.87 8.10 -0.46
CA PHE A 278 60.67 6.97 0.02
C PHE A 278 62.13 7.01 -0.45
N THR A 279 63.05 7.05 0.51
CA THR A 279 64.50 7.06 0.30
C THR A 279 65.09 5.70 0.67
N PRO A 280 65.65 4.92 -0.27
CA PRO A 280 66.06 3.53 -0.03
C PRO A 280 67.04 3.33 1.13
N ALA A 281 66.87 2.22 1.85
CA ALA A 281 67.68 1.83 3.00
C ALA A 281 69.19 1.78 2.69
N LEU A 282 69.99 2.27 3.65
CA LEU A 282 71.44 2.50 3.53
C LEU A 282 72.30 1.22 3.51
N GLY A 283 71.69 0.07 3.78
CA GLY A 283 72.36 -1.24 3.85
C GLY A 283 73.32 -1.42 5.04
N HIS A 284 73.65 -2.68 5.30
CA HIS A 284 74.47 -3.10 6.44
C HIS A 284 75.97 -3.20 6.10
N ASN A 285 76.79 -3.19 7.15
CA ASN A 285 78.25 -3.24 7.09
C ASN A 285 78.77 -3.96 8.36
N TYR A 286 79.20 -5.22 8.25
CA TYR A 286 79.26 -6.17 9.38
C TYR A 286 80.66 -6.41 9.98
N GLU A 287 80.70 -7.00 11.19
CA GLU A 287 81.87 -7.61 11.85
C GLU A 287 81.48 -8.83 12.72
N ASP A 288 82.40 -9.79 12.92
CA ASP A 288 82.04 -11.19 13.21
C ASP A 288 82.47 -11.69 14.61
N ARG A 289 81.63 -12.51 15.28
CA ARG A 289 81.82 -13.13 16.61
C ARG A 289 81.33 -14.59 16.64
N VAL A 290 82.01 -15.52 17.34
CA VAL A 290 81.61 -16.96 17.34
C VAL A 290 81.14 -17.44 18.73
N VAL A 291 80.09 -18.28 18.76
CA VAL A 291 79.39 -18.80 19.95
C VAL A 291 79.18 -20.32 19.85
N ALA A 292 79.14 -21.04 20.99
CA ALA A 292 79.08 -22.51 21.05
C ALA A 292 77.70 -23.08 21.46
N ALA A 293 77.44 -24.34 21.11
CA ALA A 293 76.14 -25.03 21.27
C ALA A 293 75.85 -25.56 22.69
N THR A 294 74.56 -25.78 22.99
CA THR A 294 74.05 -26.35 24.25
C THR A 294 72.98 -27.43 23.99
N CYS A 295 72.26 -27.89 25.02
CA CYS A 295 71.15 -28.84 24.85
C CYS A 295 69.95 -28.28 24.08
N GLU A 296 69.73 -26.97 24.10
CA GLU A 296 68.60 -26.31 23.41
C GLU A 296 69.05 -25.38 22.28
N THR A 297 70.17 -24.68 22.45
CA THR A 297 70.65 -23.67 21.50
C THR A 297 71.77 -24.21 20.62
N ALA A 298 71.73 -23.85 19.33
CA ALA A 298 72.83 -24.08 18.41
C ALA A 298 74.01 -23.14 18.72
N GLY A 299 75.23 -23.56 18.38
CA GLY A 299 76.38 -22.66 18.24
C GLY A 299 76.35 -22.01 16.85
N TYR A 300 77.02 -20.88 16.67
CA TYR A 300 76.93 -20.06 15.44
C TYR A 300 78.04 -19.00 15.37
N THR A 301 78.25 -18.45 14.18
CA THR A 301 78.94 -17.17 13.96
C THR A 301 77.89 -16.06 13.86
N GLU A 302 78.16 -14.88 14.41
CA GLU A 302 77.28 -13.73 14.54
C GLU A 302 77.93 -12.52 13.89
N HIS A 303 77.26 -11.91 12.92
CA HIS A 303 77.75 -10.80 12.10
C HIS A 303 76.98 -9.52 12.48
N THR A 304 77.61 -8.58 13.19
CA THR A 304 76.97 -7.37 13.75
C THR A 304 77.28 -6.11 12.92
N CYS A 305 76.27 -5.31 12.62
CA CYS A 305 76.42 -4.12 11.77
C CYS A 305 77.06 -2.93 12.53
N LYS A 306 77.97 -2.19 11.87
CA LYS A 306 78.68 -1.02 12.43
C LYS A 306 77.88 0.29 12.40
N ARG A 307 76.62 0.24 11.97
CA ARG A 307 75.73 1.41 11.77
C ARG A 307 74.38 1.30 12.50
N CYS A 308 74.03 0.11 12.98
CA CYS A 308 72.81 -0.21 13.72
C CYS A 308 73.01 -1.55 14.42
N ASP A 309 72.25 -1.85 15.46
CA ASP A 309 72.43 -3.07 16.27
C ASP A 309 72.00 -4.38 15.58
N HIS A 310 71.67 -4.34 14.27
CA HIS A 310 71.30 -5.53 13.51
C HIS A 310 72.49 -6.48 13.36
N SER A 311 72.35 -7.67 13.94
CA SER A 311 73.22 -8.82 13.68
C SER A 311 72.45 -9.98 13.05
N TYR A 312 73.14 -10.81 12.26
CA TYR A 312 72.61 -12.08 11.74
C TYR A 312 73.58 -13.23 12.02
N MET A 313 73.09 -14.46 11.98
CA MET A 313 73.85 -15.64 12.45
C MET A 313 73.97 -16.74 11.38
N ASP A 314 75.19 -17.28 11.28
CA ASP A 314 75.71 -18.17 10.23
C ASP A 314 76.41 -19.39 10.87
N SER A 315 76.84 -20.38 10.08
CA SER A 315 77.73 -21.48 10.53
C SER A 315 77.19 -22.29 11.72
N LEU A 316 75.88 -22.63 11.69
CA LEU A 316 75.20 -23.26 12.82
C LEU A 316 75.72 -24.67 13.16
N VAL A 317 75.96 -24.90 14.45
CA VAL A 317 76.29 -26.20 15.07
C VAL A 317 75.11 -26.64 15.93
N GLN A 318 74.46 -27.76 15.58
CA GLN A 318 73.14 -28.15 16.11
C GLN A 318 73.10 -28.42 17.63
N PRO A 319 71.93 -28.24 18.30
CA PRO A 319 71.76 -28.48 19.74
C PRO A 319 71.67 -29.97 20.11
N LEU A 320 71.86 -30.30 21.41
CA LEU A 320 72.00 -31.68 21.88
C LEU A 320 70.69 -32.42 22.24
N GLY A 321 69.54 -31.73 22.37
CA GLY A 321 68.20 -32.32 22.51
C GLY A 321 67.77 -32.78 23.91
N HIS A 322 66.54 -33.31 24.00
CA HIS A 322 65.77 -33.60 25.23
C HIS A 322 65.16 -35.01 25.29
N ASP A 323 64.68 -35.43 26.47
CA ASP A 323 64.30 -36.81 26.82
C ASP A 323 63.23 -36.82 27.94
N TYR A 324 61.96 -37.22 27.67
CA TYR A 324 60.77 -36.90 28.52
C TYR A 324 60.00 -38.13 29.09
N GLN A 325 59.32 -37.97 30.24
CA GLN A 325 58.52 -39.01 30.95
C GLN A 325 57.15 -38.50 31.45
N ALA A 326 56.12 -39.36 31.59
CA ALA A 326 54.68 -38.97 31.64
C ALA A 326 53.82 -39.45 32.84
N VAL A 327 52.72 -38.75 33.19
CA VAL A 327 51.78 -39.02 34.33
C VAL A 327 50.33 -38.55 34.04
N VAL A 328 49.27 -39.35 34.30
CA VAL A 328 47.84 -39.12 33.91
C VAL A 328 46.91 -38.72 35.09
N THR A 329 45.85 -37.93 34.81
CA THR A 329 44.74 -37.52 35.73
C THR A 329 43.36 -37.72 35.04
N ALA A 330 42.22 -37.71 35.76
CA ALA A 330 40.90 -38.09 35.22
C ALA A 330 39.70 -37.16 35.59
N PRO A 331 38.56 -37.19 34.86
CA PRO A 331 37.42 -36.25 35.00
C PRO A 331 36.43 -36.51 36.14
N THR A 332 35.49 -35.57 36.30
CA THR A 332 34.31 -35.60 37.20
C THR A 332 33.10 -34.92 36.54
N HIS A 333 31.90 -35.07 37.12
CA HIS A 333 30.61 -34.65 36.53
C HIS A 333 30.39 -33.14 36.29
N ASP A 334 31.37 -32.27 36.55
CA ASP A 334 31.39 -30.86 36.12
C ASP A 334 32.79 -30.41 35.60
N LYS A 335 33.81 -31.30 35.51
CA LYS A 335 35.21 -30.92 35.21
C LYS A 335 36.05 -32.02 34.55
N MET A 336 36.87 -31.63 33.57
CA MET A 336 37.79 -32.49 32.83
C MET A 336 39.11 -32.80 33.58
N GLY A 337 39.84 -33.86 33.19
CA GLY A 337 41.15 -34.26 33.75
C GLY A 337 42.13 -34.84 32.70
N TYR A 338 43.45 -34.80 32.97
CA TYR A 338 44.52 -34.76 31.94
C TYR A 338 45.95 -35.25 32.35
N THR A 339 46.89 -35.34 31.39
CA THR A 339 48.24 -35.97 31.46
C THR A 339 49.44 -35.00 31.32
N THR A 340 50.51 -35.12 32.11
CA THR A 340 51.73 -34.26 32.10
C THR A 340 53.02 -35.02 31.72
N TYR A 341 53.97 -34.38 31.02
CA TYR A 341 55.24 -34.93 30.50
C TYR A 341 56.46 -34.04 30.85
N THR A 342 57.60 -34.56 31.34
CA THR A 342 58.76 -33.77 31.84
C THR A 342 60.14 -34.33 31.41
N CYS A 343 61.11 -33.46 31.08
CA CYS A 343 62.46 -33.81 30.62
C CYS A 343 63.43 -34.23 31.75
N ALA A 344 64.26 -35.25 31.50
CA ALA A 344 65.12 -35.90 32.48
C ALA A 344 66.63 -35.52 32.41
N ARG A 345 67.05 -34.64 31.48
CA ARG A 345 68.46 -34.19 31.38
C ARG A 345 68.77 -33.08 32.40
N GLU A 346 69.88 -33.22 33.13
CA GLU A 346 70.32 -32.21 34.10
C GLU A 346 70.46 -30.82 33.45
N GLY A 347 69.85 -29.82 34.09
CA GLY A 347 69.85 -28.43 33.62
C GLY A 347 68.76 -28.04 32.61
N CYS A 348 67.94 -28.98 32.10
CA CYS A 348 66.84 -28.66 31.16
C CYS A 348 65.55 -28.18 31.87
N GLY A 349 64.89 -29.05 32.64
CA GLY A 349 63.66 -28.72 33.39
C GLY A 349 62.36 -28.56 32.58
N HIS A 350 62.35 -28.78 31.26
CA HIS A 350 61.18 -28.54 30.39
C HIS A 350 60.03 -29.58 30.59
N SER A 351 58.76 -29.15 30.50
CA SER A 351 57.57 -30.02 30.66
C SER A 351 56.27 -29.47 30.00
N TYR A 352 55.29 -30.34 29.68
CA TYR A 352 54.01 -29.99 29.03
C TYR A 352 52.84 -30.95 29.38
N VAL A 353 51.61 -30.69 28.92
CA VAL A 353 50.35 -31.37 29.34
C VAL A 353 49.38 -31.67 28.15
N SER A 354 48.61 -32.77 28.19
CA SER A 354 47.70 -33.28 27.13
C SER A 354 46.48 -34.09 27.67
N ASP A 355 45.54 -34.50 26.81
CA ASP A 355 44.51 -35.58 26.99
C ASP A 355 43.31 -35.34 27.95
N TYR A 356 42.20 -34.69 27.54
CA TYR A 356 41.06 -34.26 28.41
C TYR A 356 39.70 -34.97 28.10
N THR A 357 38.72 -35.03 29.04
CA THR A 357 37.36 -35.69 28.88
C THR A 357 36.21 -35.12 29.80
N ASP A 358 34.90 -35.32 29.50
CA ASP A 358 33.71 -34.49 29.89
C ASP A 358 32.66 -34.98 30.98
N ALA A 359 31.46 -34.31 31.06
CA ALA A 359 30.42 -34.25 32.14
C ALA A 359 28.91 -34.31 31.68
N LEU A 360 27.86 -34.45 32.56
CA LEU A 360 26.46 -34.90 32.22
C LEU A 360 25.23 -34.34 33.07
N GLY A 361 23.94 -34.38 32.59
CA GLY A 361 22.69 -33.73 33.20
C GLY A 361 21.23 -34.35 33.02
N HIS A 362 20.09 -33.60 33.23
CA HIS A 362 18.68 -34.12 33.52
C HIS A 362 17.37 -33.37 32.98
N THR A 363 16.11 -33.88 33.22
CA THR A 363 14.75 -33.52 32.60
C THR A 363 13.44 -33.47 33.51
N TYR A 364 12.15 -33.76 33.05
CA TYR A 364 10.86 -33.01 33.41
C TYR A 364 9.41 -33.72 33.45
N THR A 365 8.30 -33.14 34.08
CA THR A 365 6.90 -33.73 34.35
C THR A 365 5.57 -32.78 34.42
N GLN A 366 4.32 -33.18 34.91
CA GLN A 366 2.99 -32.38 34.89
C GLN A 366 1.68 -32.77 35.76
N THR A 367 0.63 -31.90 36.03
CA THR A 367 -0.68 -32.15 36.84
C THR A 367 -1.91 -31.11 36.83
N VAL A 368 -3.22 -31.50 36.99
CA VAL A 368 -4.49 -30.63 36.97
C VAL A 368 -4.87 -29.84 38.28
N THR A 369 -5.73 -28.77 38.25
CA THR A 369 -6.00 -27.86 39.43
C THR A 369 -7.40 -27.22 39.74
N LYS A 370 -8.44 -27.06 38.88
CA LYS A 370 -9.78 -26.47 39.23
C LYS A 370 -10.90 -26.94 38.27
N GLU A 371 -12.14 -27.07 38.76
CA GLU A 371 -13.35 -27.54 38.04
C GLU A 371 -14.48 -26.48 37.94
N ALA A 372 -15.59 -26.81 37.25
CA ALA A 372 -16.66 -25.89 36.85
C ALA A 372 -18.12 -26.35 37.22
N THR A 373 -19.12 -25.43 37.15
CA THR A 373 -20.52 -25.57 37.66
C THR A 373 -21.57 -24.84 36.77
N CYS A 374 -22.24 -23.77 37.25
CA CYS A 374 -23.07 -22.81 36.47
C CYS A 374 -22.62 -21.31 36.44
N THR A 375 -21.54 -20.84 37.12
CA THR A 375 -21.20 -19.39 37.33
C THR A 375 -19.70 -18.86 37.34
N GLU A 376 -18.70 -19.51 36.72
CA GLU A 376 -17.23 -19.18 36.65
C GLU A 376 -16.56 -20.04 35.54
N GLU A 377 -15.23 -20.32 35.59
CA GLU A 377 -14.52 -21.41 34.87
C GLU A 377 -13.40 -22.16 35.70
N GLY A 378 -12.94 -23.36 35.28
CA GLY A 378 -11.91 -24.27 35.88
C GLY A 378 -10.43 -24.07 35.41
N VAL A 379 -9.43 -24.92 35.78
CA VAL A 379 -7.94 -24.80 35.50
C VAL A 379 -7.08 -26.13 35.59
N MET A 380 -5.91 -26.27 34.92
CA MET A 380 -4.87 -27.34 34.96
C MET A 380 -3.41 -26.81 35.05
N THR A 381 -2.40 -27.59 35.52
CA THR A 381 -0.94 -27.24 35.67
C THR A 381 0.06 -28.25 35.01
N PHE A 382 1.33 -27.85 34.84
CA PHE A 382 2.49 -28.68 34.39
C PHE A 382 3.71 -28.37 35.29
N THR A 383 4.60 -29.31 35.68
CA THR A 383 5.69 -29.05 36.68
C THR A 383 6.85 -30.04 36.56
N CYS A 384 8.10 -29.55 36.59
CA CYS A 384 9.27 -30.38 36.27
C CYS A 384 10.40 -30.39 37.31
N ASP A 385 11.29 -31.38 37.16
CA ASP A 385 12.19 -31.88 38.22
C ASP A 385 13.38 -30.94 38.52
N CYS A 386 13.86 -30.17 37.54
CA CYS A 386 14.76 -29.02 37.78
C CYS A 386 14.00 -27.73 38.19
N GLY A 387 12.71 -27.80 38.52
CA GLY A 387 11.98 -26.78 39.29
C GLY A 387 11.12 -25.74 38.55
N LYS A 388 10.55 -26.00 37.36
CA LYS A 388 9.72 -25.02 36.58
C LYS A 388 8.27 -25.49 36.35
N ARG A 389 7.27 -24.59 36.11
CA ARG A 389 5.81 -24.92 35.97
C ARG A 389 4.88 -23.85 35.31
N TYR A 390 3.69 -24.24 34.74
CA TYR A 390 2.67 -23.37 34.04
C TYR A 390 1.20 -23.94 33.99
N THR A 391 0.11 -23.20 33.56
CA THR A 391 -1.37 -23.57 33.76
C THR A 391 -2.48 -23.15 32.70
N GLN A 392 -3.73 -23.75 32.60
CA GLN A 392 -4.86 -23.50 31.59
C GLN A 392 -6.39 -23.84 31.96
N PRO A 393 -7.53 -23.24 31.42
CA PRO A 393 -8.98 -23.26 31.95
C PRO A 393 -10.20 -24.14 31.37
N ILE A 394 -11.50 -24.04 31.89
CA ILE A 394 -12.75 -24.91 31.61
C ILE A 394 -14.25 -24.33 31.87
N PRO A 395 -15.38 -24.57 31.09
CA PRO A 395 -16.78 -23.92 31.15
C PRO A 395 -18.06 -24.54 31.91
N LYS A 396 -19.34 -24.02 31.76
CA LYS A 396 -20.58 -24.16 32.68
C LYS A 396 -22.10 -24.15 32.10
N THR A 397 -23.25 -24.34 32.88
CA THR A 397 -24.69 -24.74 32.44
C THR A 397 -26.06 -24.20 33.12
N GLU A 398 -27.35 -24.58 32.69
CA GLU A 398 -28.76 -23.95 32.95
C GLU A 398 -30.12 -24.85 33.08
N HIS A 399 -31.42 -24.30 33.14
CA HIS A 399 -32.90 -24.83 32.92
C HIS A 399 -34.04 -24.59 34.07
N PRO A 400 -35.42 -24.92 34.10
CA PRO A 400 -36.69 -25.14 33.22
C PRO A 400 -38.16 -24.61 33.72
N TYR A 401 -39.36 -24.94 33.10
CA TYR A 401 -40.84 -24.48 33.35
C TYR A 401 -42.05 -25.49 32.94
N ASP A 402 -43.35 -25.42 33.46
CA ASP A 402 -44.55 -26.42 33.39
C ASP A 402 -46.09 -25.87 33.40
N SER A 403 -47.27 -26.58 33.17
CA SER A 403 -48.71 -25.97 32.95
C SER A 403 -50.17 -26.70 33.13
N VAL A 404 -51.40 -26.01 33.02
CA VAL A 404 -52.89 -26.43 33.24
C VAL A 404 -54.11 -25.58 32.57
N VAL A 405 -55.41 -26.04 32.29
CA VAL A 405 -56.50 -25.59 31.24
C VAL A 405 -58.02 -25.12 31.63
N LYS A 406 -58.90 -24.47 30.73
CA LYS A 406 -60.40 -24.03 30.81
C LYS A 406 -61.20 -23.73 29.44
N GLU A 407 -62.58 -23.63 29.38
CA GLU A 407 -63.57 -23.67 28.20
C GLU A 407 -64.62 -22.47 27.94
N PRO A 408 -65.48 -22.41 26.84
CA PRO A 408 -66.21 -21.20 26.28
C PRO A 408 -67.77 -21.20 25.98
N ASP A 409 -68.37 -20.12 25.40
CA ASP A 409 -69.78 -19.99 24.90
C ASP A 409 -70.03 -19.01 23.71
N CYS A 410 -71.29 -18.84 23.26
CA CYS A 410 -71.73 -18.09 22.06
C CYS A 410 -71.22 -16.64 21.88
N THR A 411 -70.67 -15.99 22.90
CA THR A 411 -69.92 -14.72 22.76
C THR A 411 -68.69 -14.63 23.69
N HIS A 412 -68.21 -15.73 24.31
CA HIS A 412 -67.17 -15.69 25.37
C HIS A 412 -66.22 -16.91 25.37
N MET A 413 -65.04 -16.80 26.01
CA MET A 413 -63.90 -17.72 25.83
C MET A 413 -63.32 -18.41 27.10
N GLY A 414 -62.65 -19.58 26.92
CA GLY A 414 -61.86 -20.37 27.93
C GLY A 414 -60.37 -19.95 28.08
N TYR A 415 -59.52 -20.60 28.91
CA TYR A 415 -58.02 -20.43 28.99
C TYR A 415 -57.17 -21.28 30.02
N THR A 416 -55.83 -21.30 29.85
CA THR A 416 -54.80 -22.21 30.43
C THR A 416 -53.63 -21.43 31.12
N THR A 417 -52.65 -22.04 31.82
CA THR A 417 -51.54 -21.37 32.57
C THR A 417 -50.26 -22.22 32.80
N HIS A 418 -49.06 -21.64 32.62
CA HIS A 418 -47.69 -22.19 32.79
C HIS A 418 -46.88 -21.51 33.92
N THR A 419 -45.82 -22.13 34.51
CA THR A 419 -45.00 -21.62 35.64
C THR A 419 -43.59 -22.25 35.75
N CYS A 420 -42.58 -21.51 36.20
CA CYS A 420 -41.19 -21.96 36.41
C CYS A 420 -40.97 -22.83 37.65
N THR A 421 -40.05 -23.81 37.56
CA THR A 421 -39.61 -24.64 38.70
C THR A 421 -38.31 -24.19 39.38
N VAL A 422 -37.62 -23.13 38.89
CA VAL A 422 -36.38 -22.59 39.47
C VAL A 422 -36.46 -21.11 39.90
N CYS A 423 -37.10 -20.22 39.12
CA CYS A 423 -37.21 -18.79 39.42
C CYS A 423 -38.64 -18.21 39.47
N GLY A 424 -39.67 -19.06 39.44
CA GLY A 424 -41.06 -18.74 39.82
C GLY A 424 -41.96 -17.98 38.83
N SER A 425 -41.49 -17.54 37.66
CA SER A 425 -42.31 -16.77 36.69
C SER A 425 -43.42 -17.62 36.02
N SER A 426 -44.57 -17.03 35.67
CA SER A 426 -45.76 -17.73 35.15
C SER A 426 -46.54 -16.94 34.07
N TYR A 427 -47.22 -17.62 33.14
CA TYR A 427 -47.99 -17.01 32.03
C TYR A 427 -49.27 -17.81 31.66
N GLN A 428 -50.25 -17.22 30.96
CA GLN A 428 -51.53 -17.87 30.59
C GLN A 428 -51.65 -18.12 29.07
N ASP A 429 -52.28 -19.22 28.63
CA ASP A 429 -52.40 -19.63 27.21
C ASP A 429 -53.71 -20.39 26.86
N ALA A 430 -53.76 -21.12 25.73
CA ALA A 430 -54.84 -22.00 25.23
C ALA A 430 -56.29 -21.65 25.65
N PHE A 431 -56.84 -20.62 24.98
CA PHE A 431 -58.24 -20.15 25.03
C PHE A 431 -59.13 -20.93 24.02
N VAL A 432 -60.47 -20.85 24.15
CA VAL A 432 -61.48 -21.58 23.32
C VAL A 432 -62.68 -20.66 23.01
N ASP A 433 -63.57 -20.97 22.04
CA ASP A 433 -64.37 -19.96 21.29
C ASP A 433 -65.91 -20.21 21.09
N ALA A 434 -66.57 -19.26 20.38
CA ALA A 434 -68.04 -19.05 20.26
C ALA A 434 -68.79 -19.69 19.04
N THR A 435 -70.14 -19.73 19.08
CA THR A 435 -71.01 -20.61 18.23
C THR A 435 -71.89 -20.00 17.10
N GLY A 436 -71.93 -18.69 16.85
CA GLY A 436 -72.19 -18.11 15.50
C GLY A 436 -73.63 -17.96 14.90
N HIS A 437 -73.66 -17.53 13.63
CA HIS A 437 -74.82 -17.23 12.75
C HIS A 437 -74.77 -18.06 11.43
N ASP A 438 -75.84 -18.07 10.61
CA ASP A 438 -75.94 -18.79 9.31
C ASP A 438 -76.17 -17.84 8.12
N CYS A 439 -75.36 -17.92 7.06
CA CYS A 439 -75.30 -16.99 5.93
C CYS A 439 -74.91 -17.67 4.59
N GLU A 440 -75.09 -16.98 3.46
CA GLU A 440 -74.64 -17.42 2.13
C GLU A 440 -73.49 -16.54 1.63
N ALA A 441 -72.46 -17.16 1.08
CA ALA A 441 -71.13 -16.58 0.96
C ALA A 441 -70.66 -16.46 -0.50
N THR A 442 -70.27 -15.25 -0.92
CA THR A 442 -69.58 -14.99 -2.20
C THR A 442 -68.15 -14.55 -1.93
N VAL A 443 -67.16 -15.23 -2.51
CA VAL A 443 -65.74 -15.01 -2.20
C VAL A 443 -65.05 -14.14 -3.26
N VAL A 444 -64.42 -13.06 -2.81
CA VAL A 444 -63.45 -12.25 -3.54
C VAL A 444 -62.06 -12.52 -2.95
N GLU A 445 -61.14 -13.04 -3.76
CA GLU A 445 -59.77 -13.32 -3.29
C GLU A 445 -58.91 -12.04 -3.20
N PRO A 446 -58.05 -11.93 -2.17
CA PRO A 446 -57.16 -10.77 -1.99
C PRO A 446 -56.05 -10.72 -3.05
N THR A 447 -55.56 -9.51 -3.32
CA THR A 447 -54.32 -9.29 -4.09
C THR A 447 -53.26 -8.67 -3.18
N CYS A 448 -52.07 -8.32 -3.69
CA CYS A 448 -51.00 -7.73 -2.86
C CYS A 448 -51.41 -6.38 -2.24
N THR A 449 -52.23 -5.61 -2.94
CA THR A 449 -52.70 -4.26 -2.55
C THR A 449 -54.22 -4.16 -2.37
N GLY A 450 -55.01 -5.08 -2.93
CA GLY A 450 -56.47 -5.12 -2.84
C GLY A 450 -56.96 -6.10 -1.77
N TYR A 451 -57.91 -5.65 -0.94
CA TYR A 451 -58.55 -6.47 0.08
C TYR A 451 -59.37 -7.60 -0.56
N GLY A 452 -59.23 -8.80 -0.03
CA GLY A 452 -60.14 -9.91 -0.26
C GLY A 452 -61.25 -9.89 0.78
N TYR A 453 -62.41 -10.46 0.47
CA TYR A 453 -63.50 -10.57 1.42
C TYR A 453 -64.47 -11.65 0.98
N THR A 454 -65.11 -12.26 1.95
CA THR A 454 -66.34 -13.01 1.69
C THR A 454 -67.51 -12.06 1.93
N GLU A 455 -68.27 -11.75 0.89
CA GLU A 455 -69.56 -11.08 1.08
C GLU A 455 -70.55 -12.13 1.59
N HIS A 456 -70.91 -12.04 2.87
CA HIS A 456 -71.89 -12.91 3.51
C HIS A 456 -73.25 -12.20 3.53
N ALA A 457 -74.17 -12.67 2.69
CA ALA A 457 -75.56 -12.28 2.74
C ALA A 457 -76.32 -13.30 3.59
N CYS A 458 -76.92 -12.87 4.71
CA CYS A 458 -77.77 -13.76 5.49
C CYS A 458 -78.96 -14.25 4.64
N LYS A 459 -79.18 -15.56 4.59
CA LYS A 459 -80.29 -16.20 3.83
C LYS A 459 -81.67 -15.81 4.36
N HIS A 460 -81.72 -15.21 5.55
CA HIS A 460 -82.90 -15.14 6.41
C HIS A 460 -83.18 -13.73 6.96
N CYS A 461 -82.33 -12.73 6.69
CA CYS A 461 -82.59 -11.31 6.94
C CYS A 461 -81.63 -10.42 6.13
N ASP A 462 -81.90 -9.12 6.06
CA ASP A 462 -81.05 -8.14 5.35
C ASP A 462 -79.70 -7.84 6.05
N TYR A 463 -79.22 -8.77 6.89
CA TYR A 463 -77.85 -8.76 7.42
C TYR A 463 -76.88 -9.24 6.34
N HIS A 464 -76.60 -8.35 5.39
CA HIS A 464 -75.32 -8.39 4.69
C HIS A 464 -74.21 -7.97 5.66
N TYR A 465 -73.09 -8.68 5.61
CA TYR A 465 -71.85 -8.25 6.22
C TYR A 465 -70.68 -8.78 5.39
N THR A 466 -69.72 -7.91 5.06
CA THR A 466 -68.43 -8.36 4.56
C THR A 466 -67.68 -8.99 5.74
N SER A 467 -67.48 -10.29 5.64
CA SER A 467 -66.84 -11.13 6.65
C SER A 467 -65.71 -11.93 5.98
N ASP A 468 -64.83 -12.52 6.77
CA ASP A 468 -63.53 -13.01 6.30
C ASP A 468 -62.83 -11.95 5.41
N ILE A 469 -62.89 -10.68 5.82
CA ILE A 469 -62.17 -9.58 5.17
C ILE A 469 -60.68 -9.85 5.31
N ARG A 470 -60.18 -10.57 4.32
CA ARG A 470 -58.78 -10.86 4.13
C ARG A 470 -58.12 -9.54 3.79
N GLN A 471 -57.23 -9.11 4.67
CA GLN A 471 -56.26 -8.08 4.35
C GLN A 471 -55.65 -8.40 2.96
N PRO A 472 -55.20 -7.39 2.19
CA PRO A 472 -54.37 -7.67 1.04
C PRO A 472 -53.27 -8.67 1.44
N LEU A 473 -52.87 -9.56 0.53
CA LEU A 473 -51.83 -10.57 0.78
C LEU A 473 -50.51 -9.95 1.29
N GLY A 474 -50.39 -8.63 1.16
CA GLY A 474 -49.19 -7.86 1.38
C GLY A 474 -48.21 -8.12 0.25
N HIS A 475 -47.04 -7.53 0.38
CA HIS A 475 -45.92 -7.92 -0.46
C HIS A 475 -45.02 -8.85 0.35
N GLN A 476 -45.08 -10.15 0.06
CA GLN A 476 -44.15 -11.13 0.60
C GLN A 476 -42.82 -10.98 -0.14
N GLY A 477 -41.94 -10.18 0.45
CA GLY A 477 -40.64 -9.83 -0.12
C GLY A 477 -39.63 -10.97 -0.04
N GLU A 478 -39.09 -11.35 -1.20
CA GLU A 478 -37.92 -12.20 -1.34
C GLU A 478 -36.76 -11.36 -1.90
N LEU A 479 -35.54 -11.56 -1.40
CA LEU A 479 -34.37 -10.82 -1.86
C LEU A 479 -33.84 -11.42 -3.17
N GLN A 480 -33.92 -10.66 -4.25
CA GLN A 480 -33.39 -11.02 -5.56
C GLN A 480 -32.16 -10.17 -5.90
N LEU A 481 -31.32 -10.64 -6.83
CA LEU A 481 -30.07 -9.95 -7.25
C LEU A 481 -29.04 -9.72 -6.13
N VAL A 482 -29.13 -10.43 -5.00
CA VAL A 482 -28.12 -10.39 -3.93
C VAL A 482 -26.75 -10.79 -4.50
N LYS A 483 -25.73 -9.98 -4.23
CA LYS A 483 -24.34 -10.23 -4.62
C LYS A 483 -23.43 -9.81 -3.46
N GLU A 484 -22.60 -10.71 -2.95
CA GLU A 484 -21.59 -10.35 -1.96
C GLU A 484 -20.53 -9.43 -2.58
N ALA A 485 -19.97 -8.52 -1.77
CA ALA A 485 -18.85 -7.68 -2.19
C ALA A 485 -17.55 -8.49 -2.25
N SER A 486 -16.65 -8.08 -3.14
CA SER A 486 -15.31 -8.65 -3.29
C SER A 486 -14.23 -7.58 -3.11
N CYS A 487 -12.95 -7.96 -3.13
CA CYS A 487 -11.84 -7.01 -2.99
C CYS A 487 -11.82 -5.90 -4.07
N THR A 488 -12.40 -6.15 -5.25
CA THR A 488 -12.30 -5.27 -6.44
C THR A 488 -13.65 -4.89 -7.05
N GLU A 489 -14.74 -5.58 -6.71
CA GLU A 489 -16.09 -5.27 -7.19
C GLU A 489 -17.07 -5.10 -6.02
N ASP A 490 -17.90 -4.04 -6.12
CA ASP A 490 -19.05 -3.83 -5.25
C ASP A 490 -20.01 -5.03 -5.29
N GLY A 491 -20.58 -5.32 -4.11
CA GLY A 491 -21.74 -6.17 -3.92
C GLY A 491 -23.05 -5.39 -4.00
N TYR A 492 -24.16 -6.08 -3.80
CA TYR A 492 -25.50 -5.53 -3.78
C TYR A 492 -26.34 -6.29 -2.73
N THR A 493 -27.04 -5.57 -1.86
CA THR A 493 -27.88 -6.19 -0.80
C THR A 493 -29.08 -6.97 -1.34
N GLY A 494 -29.33 -6.89 -2.64
CA GLY A 494 -30.52 -7.40 -3.31
C GLY A 494 -31.71 -6.44 -3.24
N ASP A 495 -32.57 -6.55 -4.24
CA ASP A 495 -33.89 -5.90 -4.27
C ASP A 495 -34.90 -6.79 -3.55
N THR A 496 -35.75 -6.19 -2.72
CA THR A 496 -36.86 -6.89 -2.08
C THR A 496 -38.03 -6.93 -3.06
N VAL A 497 -38.26 -8.09 -3.69
CA VAL A 497 -39.27 -8.29 -4.75
C VAL A 497 -40.41 -9.14 -4.20
N CYS A 498 -41.66 -8.77 -4.49
CA CYS A 498 -42.82 -9.53 -4.06
C CYS A 498 -42.93 -10.86 -4.82
N ASN A 499 -42.82 -12.00 -4.14
CA ASN A 499 -42.90 -13.32 -4.77
C ASN A 499 -44.30 -13.69 -5.32
N VAL A 500 -45.33 -12.89 -5.01
CA VAL A 500 -46.72 -13.07 -5.51
C VAL A 500 -47.01 -12.25 -6.77
N CYS A 501 -46.46 -11.04 -6.91
CA CYS A 501 -46.75 -10.13 -8.04
C CYS A 501 -45.53 -9.67 -8.84
N ASN A 502 -44.31 -10.05 -8.45
CA ASN A 502 -43.01 -9.61 -9.01
C ASN A 502 -42.77 -8.09 -9.01
N GLU A 503 -43.52 -7.34 -8.19
CA GLU A 503 -43.32 -5.91 -7.99
C GLU A 503 -42.14 -5.65 -7.04
N VAL A 504 -41.28 -4.68 -7.37
CA VAL A 504 -40.14 -4.29 -6.53
C VAL A 504 -40.63 -3.43 -5.38
N ILE A 505 -40.57 -3.98 -4.17
CA ILE A 505 -41.09 -3.37 -2.94
C ILE A 505 -40.10 -2.31 -2.41
N GLN A 506 -38.81 -2.64 -2.49
CA GLN A 506 -37.71 -1.79 -2.08
C GLN A 506 -36.46 -2.17 -2.86
N THR A 507 -35.75 -1.19 -3.44
CA THR A 507 -34.47 -1.44 -4.09
C THR A 507 -33.34 -1.60 -3.07
N GLY A 508 -32.37 -2.46 -3.41
CA GLY A 508 -31.16 -2.69 -2.65
C GLY A 508 -30.19 -1.50 -2.63
N LYS A 509 -29.08 -1.71 -1.94
CA LYS A 509 -27.94 -0.78 -1.90
C LYS A 509 -26.69 -1.49 -2.42
N LEU A 510 -25.82 -0.72 -3.07
CA LEU A 510 -24.45 -1.15 -3.32
C LEU A 510 -23.72 -1.36 -1.99
N ILE A 511 -23.00 -2.47 -1.90
CA ILE A 511 -22.07 -2.78 -0.82
C ILE A 511 -20.68 -2.48 -1.40
N PRO A 512 -19.94 -1.47 -0.90
CA PRO A 512 -18.63 -1.13 -1.46
C PRO A 512 -17.68 -2.34 -1.48
N ALA A 513 -16.84 -2.43 -2.51
CA ALA A 513 -15.76 -3.40 -2.60
C ALA A 513 -14.93 -3.41 -1.29
N THR A 514 -14.58 -4.60 -0.80
CA THR A 514 -13.94 -4.78 0.52
C THR A 514 -12.48 -4.34 0.57
N GLY A 515 -11.88 -4.02 -0.59
CA GLY A 515 -10.46 -3.73 -0.74
C GLY A 515 -9.57 -4.94 -0.48
N HIS A 516 -8.26 -4.71 -0.48
CA HIS A 516 -7.25 -5.76 -0.27
C HIS A 516 -6.74 -5.74 1.16
N SER A 517 -6.72 -6.91 1.80
CA SER A 517 -6.09 -7.13 3.10
C SER A 517 -4.81 -7.95 2.89
N PHE A 518 -3.73 -7.26 2.53
CA PHE A 518 -2.42 -7.88 2.31
C PHE A 518 -1.80 -8.40 3.61
N GLY A 519 -1.16 -9.57 3.53
CA GLY A 519 -0.38 -10.14 4.62
C GLY A 519 1.01 -9.53 4.77
N GLU A 520 1.85 -10.20 5.55
CA GLU A 520 3.27 -9.84 5.71
C GLU A 520 4.04 -9.91 4.38
N TRP A 521 5.09 -9.08 4.27
CA TRP A 521 6.03 -9.11 3.15
C TRP A 521 6.95 -10.34 3.22
N ALA A 522 7.08 -11.05 2.11
CA ALA A 522 8.07 -12.11 1.91
C ALA A 522 9.14 -11.65 0.92
N VAL A 523 10.41 -11.66 1.33
CA VAL A 523 11.54 -11.37 0.44
C VAL A 523 11.70 -12.55 -0.54
N THR A 524 11.56 -12.28 -1.84
CA THR A 524 11.73 -13.26 -2.92
C THR A 524 13.09 -13.14 -3.59
N GLN A 525 13.70 -11.96 -3.52
CA GLN A 525 15.09 -11.69 -3.90
C GLN A 525 15.73 -10.81 -2.82
N GLU A 526 16.78 -11.30 -2.16
CA GLU A 526 17.57 -10.50 -1.21
C GLU A 526 18.21 -9.30 -1.92
N ALA A 527 18.20 -8.14 -1.25
CA ALA A 527 18.90 -6.96 -1.72
C ALA A 527 20.42 -7.11 -1.50
N ASP A 528 21.21 -6.77 -2.52
CA ASP A 528 22.67 -6.76 -2.47
C ASP A 528 23.23 -5.32 -2.36
N CYS A 529 24.51 -5.13 -2.66
CA CYS A 529 25.20 -3.83 -2.56
C CYS A 529 24.89 -2.89 -3.76
N PHE A 530 24.52 -3.45 -4.91
CA PHE A 530 24.38 -2.76 -6.20
C PHE A 530 22.95 -2.79 -6.73
N HIS A 531 22.23 -3.89 -6.48
CA HIS A 531 20.87 -4.16 -6.94
C HIS A 531 19.87 -4.15 -5.78
N ASP A 532 18.72 -3.52 -6.03
CA ASP A 532 17.57 -3.64 -5.13
C ASP A 532 17.04 -5.08 -5.16
N GLY A 533 16.64 -5.58 -3.99
CA GLY A 533 15.92 -6.84 -3.84
C GLY A 533 14.44 -6.69 -4.19
N LEU A 534 13.68 -7.77 -4.02
CA LEU A 534 12.23 -7.78 -4.22
C LEU A 534 11.54 -8.44 -3.04
N GLN A 535 10.49 -7.78 -2.54
CA GLN A 535 9.53 -8.37 -1.61
C GLN A 535 8.14 -8.44 -2.25
N VAL A 536 7.39 -9.48 -1.91
CA VAL A 536 6.05 -9.76 -2.43
C VAL A 536 5.12 -10.02 -1.25
N ARG A 537 3.88 -9.51 -1.30
CA ARG A 537 2.81 -9.89 -0.37
C ARG A 537 1.52 -10.14 -1.11
N ALA A 538 0.75 -11.09 -0.59
CA ALA A 538 -0.54 -11.48 -1.16
C ALA A 538 -1.71 -11.00 -0.30
N CYS A 539 -2.82 -10.63 -0.94
CA CYS A 539 -4.09 -10.38 -0.27
C CYS A 539 -4.61 -11.69 0.32
N THR A 540 -4.81 -11.71 1.64
CA THR A 540 -5.26 -12.87 2.41
C THR A 540 -6.65 -13.38 2.01
N VAL A 541 -7.44 -12.56 1.32
CA VAL A 541 -8.82 -12.86 0.89
C VAL A 541 -8.90 -13.33 -0.56
N CYS A 542 -8.19 -12.67 -1.49
CA CYS A 542 -8.31 -12.94 -2.94
C CYS A 542 -7.04 -13.49 -3.61
N GLY A 543 -5.91 -13.57 -2.90
CA GLY A 543 -4.63 -14.06 -3.44
C GLY A 543 -3.94 -13.13 -4.44
N GLN A 544 -4.46 -11.93 -4.70
CA GLN A 544 -3.77 -10.94 -5.54
C GLN A 544 -2.47 -10.51 -4.87
N GLU A 545 -1.37 -10.52 -5.61
CA GLU A 545 -0.03 -10.14 -5.16
C GLU A 545 0.27 -8.66 -5.49
N GLU A 546 1.09 -8.04 -4.66
CA GLU A 546 1.80 -6.80 -4.98
C GLU A 546 3.29 -6.92 -4.60
N THR A 547 4.13 -6.11 -5.25
CA THR A 547 5.60 -6.24 -5.22
C THR A 547 6.27 -4.90 -4.94
N GLU A 548 7.25 -4.86 -4.05
CA GLU A 548 8.00 -3.64 -3.71
C GLU A 548 9.52 -3.90 -3.80
N PRO A 549 10.32 -2.95 -4.30
CA PRO A 549 11.78 -3.07 -4.29
C PRO A 549 12.32 -2.93 -2.86
N VAL A 550 13.11 -3.90 -2.42
CA VAL A 550 13.88 -3.80 -1.16
C VAL A 550 15.16 -3.04 -1.47
N VAL A 551 15.26 -1.80 -1.01
CA VAL A 551 16.39 -0.90 -1.32
C VAL A 551 17.73 -1.58 -1.04
N LYS A 552 18.64 -1.53 -2.01
CA LYS A 552 20.01 -2.07 -1.92
C LYS A 552 20.75 -1.58 -0.68
N ASN A 553 21.50 -2.49 -0.07
CA ASN A 553 22.07 -2.28 1.25
C ASN A 553 23.61 -2.24 1.19
N SER A 554 24.15 -1.03 1.26
CA SER A 554 25.59 -0.78 1.27
C SER A 554 26.32 -1.34 2.50
N GLU A 555 25.61 -1.74 3.57
CA GLU A 555 26.22 -2.47 4.69
C GLU A 555 26.50 -3.95 4.38
N ARG A 556 25.97 -4.48 3.28
CA ARG A 556 26.15 -5.89 2.86
C ARG A 556 27.25 -6.11 1.81
N CYS A 557 27.92 -5.06 1.33
CA CYS A 557 29.01 -5.12 0.34
C CYS A 557 30.18 -5.99 0.84
N PRO A 558 30.55 -7.12 0.18
CA PRO A 558 31.69 -7.95 0.58
C PRO A 558 33.02 -7.20 0.79
N SER A 559 33.24 -6.10 0.06
CA SER A 559 34.38 -5.20 0.25
C SER A 559 34.52 -4.66 1.67
N LYS A 560 33.43 -4.46 2.43
CA LYS A 560 33.49 -3.96 3.82
C LYS A 560 34.23 -4.91 4.79
N ALA A 561 34.51 -6.15 4.39
CA ALA A 561 35.38 -7.06 5.14
C ALA A 561 36.89 -6.75 4.98
N PHE A 562 37.26 -5.76 4.16
CA PHE A 562 38.64 -5.40 3.83
C PHE A 562 38.89 -3.90 4.06
N SER A 563 39.92 -3.56 4.83
CA SER A 563 40.20 -2.16 5.21
C SER A 563 40.87 -1.32 4.10
N ASP A 564 41.26 -1.95 2.99
CA ASP A 564 41.88 -1.31 1.83
C ASP A 564 40.98 -1.30 0.59
N LEU A 565 39.68 -1.57 0.75
CA LEU A 565 38.65 -1.39 -0.26
C LEU A 565 37.75 -0.20 0.08
N ASP A 566 37.45 0.60 -0.94
CA ASP A 566 36.66 1.84 -0.85
C ASP A 566 35.46 1.70 -1.78
N CYS A 567 34.26 1.68 -1.19
CA CYS A 567 33.00 1.44 -1.90
C CYS A 567 32.63 2.57 -2.89
N SER A 568 33.34 3.69 -2.90
CA SER A 568 33.18 4.78 -3.89
C SER A 568 34.02 4.58 -5.17
N ARG A 569 34.94 3.59 -5.19
CA ARG A 569 35.85 3.39 -6.33
C ARG A 569 35.21 2.64 -7.49
N TRP A 570 35.69 2.97 -8.70
CA TRP A 570 35.30 2.34 -9.97
C TRP A 570 35.40 0.80 -10.00
N TYR A 571 36.25 0.20 -9.17
CA TYR A 571 36.44 -1.25 -9.12
C TYR A 571 35.49 -1.99 -8.17
N HIS A 572 34.75 -1.27 -7.33
CA HIS A 572 34.00 -1.81 -6.19
C HIS A 572 33.05 -2.95 -6.62
N GLU A 573 32.21 -2.72 -7.62
CA GLU A 573 31.27 -3.69 -8.19
C GLU A 573 31.96 -4.99 -8.64
N GLY A 574 33.09 -4.87 -9.36
CA GLY A 574 33.85 -6.02 -9.85
C GLY A 574 34.53 -6.81 -8.74
N VAL A 575 35.05 -6.12 -7.72
CA VAL A 575 35.68 -6.74 -6.55
C VAL A 575 34.64 -7.46 -5.69
N ASP A 576 33.50 -6.83 -5.41
CA ASP A 576 32.39 -7.44 -4.66
C ASP A 576 31.80 -8.65 -5.38
N PHE A 577 31.60 -8.57 -6.70
CA PHE A 577 31.20 -9.73 -7.51
C PHE A 577 32.20 -10.89 -7.36
N ALA A 578 33.49 -10.61 -7.49
CA ALA A 578 34.55 -11.61 -7.41
C ALA A 578 34.70 -12.22 -6.00
N LEU A 579 34.41 -11.45 -4.94
CA LEU A 579 34.37 -11.89 -3.55
C LEU A 579 33.11 -12.72 -3.25
N ALA A 580 31.92 -12.23 -3.62
CA ALA A 580 30.63 -12.89 -3.37
C ALA A 580 30.53 -14.27 -4.05
N LYS A 581 31.17 -14.43 -5.22
CA LYS A 581 31.27 -15.72 -5.92
C LYS A 581 32.46 -16.58 -5.48
N GLY A 582 33.31 -16.11 -4.56
CA GLY A 582 34.51 -16.82 -4.10
C GLY A 582 35.62 -16.97 -5.14
N PHE A 583 35.50 -16.31 -6.30
CA PHE A 583 36.49 -16.39 -7.37
C PHE A 583 37.81 -15.72 -6.98
N MET A 584 37.75 -14.57 -6.30
CA MET A 584 38.90 -13.88 -5.73
C MET A 584 38.79 -13.82 -4.19
N ASN A 585 39.94 -13.91 -3.53
CA ASN A 585 40.08 -13.77 -2.08
C ASN A 585 41.00 -12.59 -1.77
N GLY A 586 41.03 -12.16 -0.50
CA GLY A 586 42.08 -11.28 0.02
C GLY A 586 43.50 -11.84 -0.17
N MET A 587 44.48 -10.96 -0.06
CA MET A 587 45.90 -11.32 0.02
C MET A 587 46.27 -11.76 1.43
N ASP A 588 45.79 -11.01 2.43
CA ASP A 588 46.00 -11.22 3.86
C ASP A 588 44.67 -10.99 4.62
N THR A 589 44.66 -11.22 5.93
CA THR A 589 43.49 -11.01 6.79
C THR A 589 43.02 -9.55 6.75
N GLY A 590 41.87 -9.29 6.14
CA GLY A 590 41.30 -7.95 6.00
C GLY A 590 41.94 -7.07 4.92
N ILE A 591 42.78 -7.62 4.03
CA ILE A 591 43.47 -6.88 2.97
C ILE A 591 43.25 -7.53 1.60
N PHE A 592 42.72 -6.79 0.63
CA PHE A 592 42.47 -7.25 -0.75
C PHE A 592 43.58 -6.86 -1.73
N SER A 593 44.29 -5.76 -1.49
CA SER A 593 45.32 -5.17 -2.34
C SER A 593 44.83 -4.86 -3.77
N PRO A 594 43.82 -3.98 -3.96
CA PRO A 594 43.17 -3.73 -5.25
C PRO A 594 44.16 -3.24 -6.33
N ASP A 595 45.06 -2.32 -5.99
CA ASP A 595 46.01 -1.72 -6.94
C ASP A 595 47.30 -2.54 -7.12
N THR A 596 47.46 -3.65 -6.40
CA THR A 596 48.60 -4.57 -6.60
C THR A 596 48.45 -5.35 -7.90
N ASN A 597 49.55 -5.51 -8.63
CA ASN A 597 49.57 -6.26 -9.89
C ASN A 597 49.16 -7.72 -9.67
N ILE A 598 48.20 -8.22 -10.45
CA ILE A 598 47.79 -9.63 -10.39
C ILE A 598 48.89 -10.51 -11.02
N THR A 599 49.24 -11.61 -10.36
CA THR A 599 50.22 -12.56 -10.92
C THR A 599 49.57 -13.55 -11.88
N ARG A 600 50.38 -14.15 -12.76
CA ARG A 600 49.93 -15.20 -13.69
C ARG A 600 49.32 -16.42 -12.95
N GLY A 601 49.87 -16.77 -11.79
CA GLY A 601 49.33 -17.82 -10.92
C GLY A 601 48.00 -17.45 -10.28
N GLN A 602 47.84 -16.21 -9.82
CA GLN A 602 46.57 -15.69 -9.28
C GLN A 602 45.47 -15.69 -10.35
N LEU A 603 45.73 -15.11 -11.52
CA LEU A 603 44.75 -15.02 -12.60
C LEU A 603 44.25 -16.40 -13.06
N VAL A 604 45.16 -17.37 -13.19
CA VAL A 604 44.78 -18.75 -13.53
C VAL A 604 44.00 -19.42 -12.39
N THR A 605 44.28 -19.10 -11.13
CA THR A 605 43.47 -19.56 -9.96
C THR A 605 42.04 -19.01 -10.00
N VAL A 606 41.86 -17.75 -10.41
CA VAL A 606 40.53 -17.14 -10.60
C VAL A 606 39.73 -17.89 -11.67
N LEU A 607 40.35 -18.18 -12.83
CA LEU A 607 39.70 -18.93 -13.91
C LEU A 607 39.40 -20.39 -13.53
N TYR A 608 40.25 -21.02 -12.71
CA TYR A 608 40.02 -22.38 -12.19
C TYR A 608 38.80 -22.45 -11.26
N ARG A 609 38.57 -21.42 -10.44
CA ARG A 609 37.38 -21.30 -9.59
C ARG A 609 36.11 -20.97 -10.38
N LEU A 610 36.23 -20.10 -11.38
CA LEU A 610 35.16 -19.83 -12.35
C LEU A 610 34.73 -21.09 -13.13
N ALA A 611 35.62 -22.09 -13.22
CA ALA A 611 35.35 -23.40 -13.81
C ALA A 611 34.80 -24.47 -12.84
N ASP A 612 34.50 -24.10 -11.58
CA ASP A 612 34.10 -25.00 -10.47
C ASP A 612 35.20 -26.02 -10.06
N GLU A 613 36.45 -25.54 -9.96
CA GLU A 613 37.66 -26.28 -9.53
C GLU A 613 37.79 -27.72 -10.11
N PRO A 614 37.76 -27.88 -11.44
CA PRO A 614 37.62 -29.17 -12.10
C PRO A 614 38.84 -30.09 -11.92
N GLN A 615 38.61 -31.40 -11.88
CA GLN A 615 39.64 -32.39 -11.58
C GLN A 615 40.81 -32.37 -12.58
N VAL A 616 42.02 -32.17 -12.05
CA VAL A 616 43.27 -32.14 -12.82
C VAL A 616 43.64 -33.55 -13.30
N GLN A 617 43.73 -33.73 -14.62
CA GLN A 617 44.12 -35.02 -15.24
C GLN A 617 45.56 -35.04 -15.78
N THR A 618 46.22 -33.87 -15.87
CA THR A 618 47.51 -33.70 -16.56
C THR A 618 48.51 -32.98 -15.65
N ASN A 619 49.67 -33.59 -15.43
CA ASN A 619 50.80 -32.90 -14.78
C ASN A 619 51.42 -31.92 -15.78
N ALA A 620 51.48 -30.64 -15.44
CA ALA A 620 52.16 -29.63 -16.25
C ALA A 620 53.69 -29.77 -16.14
N PRO A 621 54.46 -29.51 -17.22
CA PRO A 621 55.92 -29.67 -17.25
C PRO A 621 56.70 -28.55 -16.55
N PHE A 622 56.04 -27.75 -15.71
CA PHE A 622 56.60 -26.50 -15.20
C PHE A 622 57.41 -26.70 -13.91
N THR A 623 58.73 -26.56 -14.03
CA THR A 623 59.70 -26.73 -12.94
C THR A 623 59.64 -25.61 -11.89
N ASP A 624 59.03 -24.47 -12.19
CA ASP A 624 58.84 -23.34 -11.28
C ASP A 624 57.43 -23.28 -10.64
N VAL A 625 56.71 -24.41 -10.62
CA VAL A 625 55.41 -24.58 -9.96
C VAL A 625 55.51 -25.70 -8.93
N SER A 626 55.65 -25.34 -7.65
CA SER A 626 55.71 -26.30 -6.55
C SER A 626 54.33 -26.91 -6.28
N GLU A 627 54.25 -28.23 -6.10
CA GLU A 627 52.99 -28.99 -5.94
C GLU A 627 52.12 -28.50 -4.75
N GLY A 628 52.75 -28.00 -3.68
CA GLY A 628 52.07 -27.42 -2.52
C GLY A 628 51.65 -25.95 -2.64
N SER A 629 51.92 -25.27 -3.77
CA SER A 629 51.48 -23.89 -3.98
C SER A 629 49.98 -23.82 -4.31
N TYR A 630 49.26 -22.80 -3.80
CA TYR A 630 47.81 -22.67 -4.00
C TYR A 630 47.38 -22.69 -5.47
N TYR A 631 48.22 -22.15 -6.37
CA TYR A 631 47.98 -22.13 -7.81
C TYR A 631 48.35 -23.43 -8.55
N ALA A 632 48.96 -24.42 -7.90
CA ALA A 632 49.53 -25.59 -8.59
C ALA A 632 48.48 -26.39 -9.38
N LYS A 633 47.33 -26.70 -8.74
CA LYS A 633 46.19 -27.35 -9.41
C LYS A 633 45.65 -26.51 -10.57
N ALA A 634 45.46 -25.22 -10.34
CA ALA A 634 44.92 -24.29 -11.34
C ALA A 634 45.83 -24.20 -12.57
N VAL A 635 47.15 -24.11 -12.38
CA VAL A 635 48.13 -24.08 -13.48
C VAL A 635 48.20 -25.42 -14.21
N ALA A 636 48.09 -26.55 -13.51
CA ALA A 636 48.04 -27.87 -14.11
C ALA A 636 46.77 -28.10 -14.95
N TRP A 637 45.60 -27.68 -14.45
CA TRP A 637 44.35 -27.64 -15.21
C TRP A 637 44.47 -26.74 -16.43
N ALA A 638 44.88 -25.48 -16.24
CA ALA A 638 44.96 -24.51 -17.33
C ALA A 638 45.93 -24.95 -18.44
N TYR A 639 47.00 -25.68 -18.08
CA TYR A 639 47.87 -26.33 -19.06
C TYR A 639 47.16 -27.47 -19.80
N GLY A 640 46.54 -28.41 -19.07
CA GLY A 640 45.80 -29.53 -19.64
C GLY A 640 44.61 -29.11 -20.53
N SER A 641 44.02 -27.94 -20.27
CA SER A 641 42.90 -27.36 -21.02
C SER A 641 43.30 -26.30 -22.05
N GLY A 642 44.59 -26.10 -22.32
CA GLY A 642 45.08 -25.18 -23.37
C GLY A 642 44.94 -23.68 -23.08
N ILE A 643 44.58 -23.31 -21.84
CA ILE A 643 44.53 -21.92 -21.36
C ILE A 643 45.95 -21.38 -21.16
N ALA A 644 46.84 -22.19 -20.59
CA ALA A 644 48.23 -21.83 -20.28
C ALA A 644 49.24 -22.68 -21.07
N GLU A 645 50.23 -22.04 -21.71
CA GLU A 645 51.31 -22.74 -22.43
C GLU A 645 52.69 -22.60 -21.76
N GLY A 646 52.78 -21.76 -20.72
CA GLY A 646 54.03 -21.37 -20.06
C GLY A 646 54.59 -20.03 -20.55
N VAL A 647 55.81 -19.72 -20.11
CA VAL A 647 56.72 -18.72 -20.72
C VAL A 647 57.91 -19.40 -21.42
N THR A 648 58.22 -20.64 -21.02
CA THR A 648 59.00 -21.61 -21.80
C THR A 648 58.36 -22.99 -21.65
N LYS A 649 58.86 -24.01 -22.35
CA LYS A 649 58.35 -25.40 -22.27
C LYS A 649 58.38 -25.99 -20.84
N GLU A 650 59.25 -25.48 -19.97
CA GLU A 650 59.53 -26.03 -18.63
C GLU A 650 59.29 -24.98 -17.52
N ARG A 651 58.69 -23.83 -17.86
CA ARG A 651 58.52 -22.70 -16.95
C ARG A 651 57.21 -21.95 -17.18
N PHE A 652 56.43 -21.71 -16.14
CA PHE A 652 55.18 -20.93 -16.19
C PHE A 652 55.32 -19.48 -15.71
N ALA A 653 56.27 -19.21 -14.81
CA ALA A 653 56.45 -17.94 -14.10
C ALA A 653 55.19 -17.51 -13.31
N PRO A 654 54.71 -18.32 -12.33
CA PRO A 654 53.46 -18.06 -11.61
C PRO A 654 53.46 -16.74 -10.82
N ASN A 655 54.62 -16.36 -10.25
CA ASN A 655 54.74 -15.16 -9.42
C ASN A 655 55.01 -13.87 -10.24
N ALA A 656 55.11 -13.95 -11.57
CA ALA A 656 55.27 -12.76 -12.40
C ALA A 656 53.92 -12.07 -12.64
N SER A 657 53.91 -10.74 -12.63
CA SER A 657 52.74 -9.92 -12.99
C SER A 657 52.22 -10.29 -14.38
N ALA A 658 50.90 -10.43 -14.53
CA ALA A 658 50.27 -10.57 -15.83
C ALA A 658 50.24 -9.20 -16.54
N THR A 659 50.60 -9.16 -17.82
CA THR A 659 50.30 -8.01 -18.68
C THR A 659 48.83 -8.02 -19.10
N ARG A 660 48.31 -6.86 -19.49
CA ARG A 660 46.91 -6.69 -19.90
C ARG A 660 46.55 -7.56 -21.11
N GLU A 661 47.46 -7.65 -22.09
CA GLU A 661 47.31 -8.56 -23.24
C GLU A 661 47.36 -10.04 -22.83
N GLN A 662 48.18 -10.43 -21.85
CA GLN A 662 48.20 -11.81 -21.35
C GLN A 662 46.89 -12.15 -20.62
N MET A 663 46.38 -11.21 -19.81
CA MET A 663 45.12 -11.38 -19.09
C MET A 663 43.96 -11.61 -20.06
N VAL A 664 43.87 -10.81 -21.12
CA VAL A 664 42.88 -10.99 -22.19
C VAL A 664 43.06 -12.32 -22.92
N VAL A 665 44.29 -12.75 -23.24
CA VAL A 665 44.55 -14.06 -23.84
C VAL A 665 44.09 -15.21 -22.95
N PHE A 666 44.26 -15.11 -21.63
CA PHE A 666 43.75 -16.12 -20.68
C PHE A 666 42.21 -16.18 -20.69
N PHE A 667 41.52 -15.03 -20.64
CA PHE A 667 40.05 -14.99 -20.74
C PHE A 667 39.52 -15.47 -22.10
N ALA A 668 40.16 -15.11 -23.20
CA ALA A 668 39.77 -15.55 -24.55
C ALA A 668 39.97 -17.07 -24.75
N ARG A 669 41.00 -17.67 -24.14
CA ARG A 669 41.17 -19.13 -24.13
C ARG A 669 40.16 -19.83 -23.23
N PHE A 670 39.83 -19.22 -22.09
CA PHE A 670 38.75 -19.73 -21.23
C PHE A 670 37.38 -19.68 -21.92
N ALA A 671 37.05 -18.59 -22.62
CA ALA A 671 35.85 -18.47 -23.46
C ALA A 671 35.74 -19.62 -24.47
N ARG A 672 36.83 -19.93 -25.18
CA ARG A 672 36.90 -21.06 -26.13
C ARG A 672 36.69 -22.41 -25.44
N LEU A 673 37.25 -22.62 -24.25
CA LEU A 673 36.99 -23.82 -23.44
C LEU A 673 35.52 -23.91 -22.99
N SER A 674 34.90 -22.78 -22.63
CA SER A 674 33.47 -22.65 -22.32
C SER A 674 32.55 -22.69 -23.55
N GLY A 675 33.06 -23.07 -24.72
CA GLY A 675 32.27 -23.20 -25.96
C GLY A 675 31.80 -21.88 -26.56
N LYS A 676 32.37 -20.73 -26.17
CA LYS A 676 32.02 -19.42 -26.71
C LYS A 676 32.84 -19.10 -27.96
N THR A 677 32.20 -18.46 -28.93
CA THR A 677 32.88 -17.91 -30.11
C THR A 677 33.78 -16.75 -29.69
N VAL A 678 35.06 -16.86 -30.07
CA VAL A 678 36.05 -15.80 -29.96
C VAL A 678 36.55 -15.57 -31.38
N GLU A 679 35.92 -14.61 -32.04
CA GLU A 679 36.28 -14.10 -33.37
C GLU A 679 36.68 -12.63 -33.23
N ALA A 680 37.51 -12.15 -34.14
CA ALA A 680 38.11 -10.82 -34.11
C ALA A 680 37.71 -10.06 -35.38
N THR A 681 36.52 -9.45 -35.35
CA THR A 681 35.94 -8.71 -36.49
C THR A 681 36.08 -7.19 -36.36
N GLY A 682 36.35 -6.68 -35.15
CA GLY A 682 36.61 -5.29 -34.87
C GLY A 682 37.98 -4.79 -35.33
N ASP A 683 38.21 -3.48 -35.17
CA ASP A 683 39.46 -2.82 -35.57
C ASP A 683 40.05 -2.02 -34.40
N LEU A 684 41.28 -2.37 -34.01
CA LEU A 684 42.01 -1.69 -32.93
C LEU A 684 42.63 -0.35 -33.37
N ARG A 685 42.57 0.05 -34.65
CA ARG A 685 43.17 1.31 -35.15
C ARG A 685 42.71 2.60 -34.44
N ASN A 686 41.59 2.56 -33.71
CA ASN A 686 41.12 3.68 -32.89
C ASN A 686 42.02 3.94 -31.66
N TYR A 687 42.88 2.99 -31.28
CA TYR A 687 43.82 3.11 -30.18
C TYR A 687 45.23 3.42 -30.69
N THR A 688 45.81 4.49 -30.15
CA THR A 688 47.13 5.02 -30.54
C THR A 688 48.29 4.04 -30.32
N ASP A 689 48.11 3.09 -29.39
CA ASP A 689 49.08 2.07 -29.00
C ASP A 689 48.72 0.66 -29.50
N ALA A 690 47.75 0.52 -30.42
CA ALA A 690 47.38 -0.78 -31.00
C ALA A 690 48.55 -1.51 -31.65
N GLY A 691 49.55 -0.77 -32.18
CA GLY A 691 50.80 -1.34 -32.71
C GLY A 691 51.72 -1.99 -31.65
N SER A 692 51.43 -1.78 -30.36
CA SER A 692 52.14 -2.40 -29.23
C SER A 692 51.52 -3.73 -28.79
N VAL A 693 50.36 -4.13 -29.36
CA VAL A 693 49.75 -5.44 -29.07
C VAL A 693 50.61 -6.55 -29.68
N SER A 694 51.05 -7.50 -28.86
CA SER A 694 51.87 -8.62 -29.33
C SER A 694 51.09 -9.51 -30.32
N PRO A 695 51.74 -10.10 -31.35
CA PRO A 695 51.06 -10.91 -32.37
C PRO A 695 50.29 -12.14 -31.85
N TYR A 696 50.66 -12.68 -30.68
CA TYR A 696 49.94 -13.79 -30.05
C TYR A 696 48.63 -13.35 -29.35
N ALA A 697 48.48 -12.05 -29.10
CA ALA A 697 47.37 -11.46 -28.37
C ALA A 697 46.42 -10.62 -29.26
N THR A 698 46.80 -10.31 -30.50
CA THR A 698 46.02 -9.45 -31.41
C THR A 698 44.56 -9.87 -31.54
N GLU A 699 44.30 -11.16 -31.81
CA GLU A 699 42.95 -11.71 -31.93
C GLU A 699 42.13 -11.54 -30.63
N ALA A 700 42.72 -11.90 -29.49
CA ALA A 700 42.06 -11.82 -28.18
C ALA A 700 41.80 -10.37 -27.76
N MET A 701 42.73 -9.45 -28.04
CA MET A 701 42.59 -8.01 -27.78
C MET A 701 41.50 -7.37 -28.64
N THR A 702 41.43 -7.72 -29.94
CA THR A 702 40.33 -7.27 -30.81
C THR A 702 38.98 -7.74 -30.27
N TRP A 703 38.85 -9.04 -29.97
CA TRP A 703 37.63 -9.62 -29.41
C TRP A 703 37.21 -8.98 -28.08
N ALA A 704 38.15 -8.76 -27.16
CA ALA A 704 37.86 -8.17 -25.85
C ALA A 704 37.41 -6.70 -25.94
N VAL A 705 37.94 -5.95 -26.91
CA VAL A 705 37.49 -4.57 -27.20
C VAL A 705 36.13 -4.57 -27.90
N GLU A 706 35.95 -5.40 -28.92
CA GLU A 706 34.73 -5.51 -29.72
C GLU A 706 33.51 -5.94 -28.88
N THR A 707 33.73 -6.78 -27.87
CA THR A 707 32.68 -7.25 -26.95
C THR A 707 32.46 -6.34 -25.73
N GLY A 708 33.33 -5.36 -25.47
CA GLY A 708 33.28 -4.49 -24.28
C GLY A 708 33.90 -5.10 -23.00
N LEU A 709 34.45 -6.31 -23.08
CA LEU A 709 35.18 -6.96 -21.99
C LEU A 709 36.35 -6.09 -21.49
N ILE A 710 37.01 -5.39 -22.42
CA ILE A 710 37.97 -4.32 -22.14
C ILE A 710 37.56 -3.04 -22.86
N GLU A 711 37.29 -2.01 -22.08
CA GLU A 711 37.41 -0.61 -22.52
C GLU A 711 38.86 -0.14 -22.35
N GLY A 712 39.29 0.85 -23.13
CA GLY A 712 40.65 1.39 -23.05
C GLY A 712 40.99 1.98 -21.66
N MET A 713 42.28 2.04 -21.33
CA MET A 713 42.76 2.83 -20.16
C MET A 713 42.46 4.32 -20.35
N THR A 714 42.34 4.76 -21.60
CA THR A 714 41.75 6.03 -22.03
C THR A 714 40.91 5.76 -23.28
N GLU A 715 40.19 6.77 -23.78
CA GLU A 715 39.49 6.74 -25.08
C GLU A 715 40.39 6.29 -26.25
N HIS A 716 41.72 6.45 -26.14
CA HIS A 716 42.66 6.23 -27.24
C HIS A 716 43.89 5.36 -26.85
N THR A 717 43.87 4.67 -25.70
CA THR A 717 45.01 3.85 -25.23
C THR A 717 44.56 2.55 -24.57
N LEU A 718 45.10 1.40 -25.01
CA LEU A 718 44.81 0.08 -24.46
C LEU A 718 45.76 -0.33 -23.32
N ASN A 719 47.01 0.11 -23.38
CA ASN A 719 48.17 -0.31 -22.59
C ASN A 719 48.36 -1.85 -22.56
N PRO A 720 48.55 -2.52 -23.71
CA PRO A 720 48.54 -3.99 -23.79
C PRO A 720 49.69 -4.64 -23.03
N GLN A 721 50.90 -4.05 -23.10
CA GLN A 721 52.09 -4.58 -22.44
C GLN A 721 52.22 -4.14 -20.97
N GLY A 722 51.40 -3.20 -20.50
CA GLY A 722 51.34 -2.81 -19.09
C GLY A 722 50.84 -3.94 -18.20
N THR A 723 51.28 -3.96 -16.93
CA THR A 723 50.77 -4.89 -15.93
C THR A 723 49.35 -4.54 -15.52
N SER A 724 48.56 -5.56 -15.14
CA SER A 724 47.17 -5.37 -14.69
C SER A 724 47.03 -5.53 -13.19
N THR A 725 46.18 -4.72 -12.56
CA THR A 725 45.92 -4.78 -11.11
C THR A 725 44.87 -5.84 -10.76
N ARG A 726 44.81 -6.24 -9.48
CA ARG A 726 43.77 -7.15 -8.96
C ARG A 726 42.37 -6.57 -9.13
N ALA A 727 42.20 -5.27 -8.91
CA ALA A 727 40.97 -4.54 -9.22
C ALA A 727 40.55 -4.67 -10.69
N GLN A 728 41.48 -4.44 -11.64
CA GLN A 728 41.20 -4.57 -13.08
C GLN A 728 40.79 -6.01 -13.45
N ALA A 729 41.46 -7.01 -12.87
CA ALA A 729 41.10 -8.41 -13.09
C ALA A 729 39.70 -8.74 -12.55
N ALA A 730 39.30 -8.18 -11.41
CA ALA A 730 37.97 -8.38 -10.82
C ALA A 730 36.85 -7.74 -11.68
N THR A 731 37.05 -6.51 -12.16
CA THR A 731 36.10 -5.85 -13.07
C THR A 731 35.96 -6.58 -14.41
N ILE A 732 37.07 -7.09 -14.97
CA ILE A 732 37.06 -7.85 -16.23
C ILE A 732 36.43 -9.23 -16.02
N LEU A 733 36.65 -9.88 -14.87
CA LEU A 733 35.97 -11.11 -14.48
C LEU A 733 34.45 -10.94 -14.37
N MET A 734 33.99 -9.85 -13.76
CA MET A 734 32.56 -9.53 -13.67
C MET A 734 31.94 -9.33 -15.05
N ARG A 735 32.55 -8.48 -15.89
CA ARG A 735 32.13 -8.26 -17.29
C ARG A 735 32.10 -9.54 -18.09
N TYR A 736 33.14 -10.38 -17.97
CA TYR A 736 33.19 -11.68 -18.62
C TYR A 736 31.96 -12.53 -18.27
N CYS A 737 31.54 -12.55 -17.01
CA CYS A 737 30.36 -13.30 -16.59
C CYS A 737 29.09 -12.66 -17.15
N THR A 738 28.82 -11.38 -16.87
CA THR A 738 27.55 -10.73 -17.28
C THR A 738 27.37 -10.62 -18.80
N MET A 739 28.45 -10.66 -19.58
CA MET A 739 28.39 -10.68 -21.05
C MET A 739 28.21 -12.07 -21.66
N LEU A 740 28.60 -13.14 -20.97
CA LEU A 740 28.73 -14.49 -21.56
C LEU A 740 28.01 -15.62 -20.79
N GLY A 741 27.42 -15.37 -19.63
CA GLY A 741 26.69 -16.38 -18.85
C GLY A 741 25.87 -15.80 -17.70
#